data_AF-A0A4D6C642-F1
#
_entry.id   AF-A0A4D6C642-F1
#
_cell.length_a   1.000
_cell.length_b   1.000
_cell.length_c   1.000
_cell.angle_alpha   90.00
_cell.angle_beta   90.00
_cell.angle_gamma   90.00
#
_symmetry.space_group_name_H-M   'P 1'
#
loop_
_entity.id
_entity.type
_entity.pdbx_description
1 polymer ?
#
loop_
_entity_poly.entity_id
_entity_poly.type
_entity_poly.pdbx_seq_one_letter_code
_entity_poly.pdbx_strand_id
1 'polypeptide(L)'
;MCTQNESLDVTCTPNPSSELTFWYFNQHLDKGNLKKIISWLVTYYGGLRTNGTLERLKRLGFEQGLQAGVSIGVGDIAPPPMRDNFVSSIGYGLLGTNRQYNAGQMTAAEKAQRAIDSWFSATELLRRSIVLYFEQFNRMSPMHMMAFSGARGNMTQVRQLMGMRGLMLDPLGQIITSPVRASFRQGLTVTEYLISAYGARKGLVDTALRTANAGYLTRRLIDVLQDVIVLQVDCGPLGREGCFLSSLRNENGKELIPLKKRLIGRVTAENLYIGSTVLPRDRDINPLLADLIAKAYPSGIKVRSSITCGLSLGQTQRNGICQLCYGWDLSLGDLVELGEAVGILAAQSIGEPGTQLTMRTFHTGGVISGQATDRLRASGGGRVIYPSRTSGRLIRANGGMIGFFLYQNCNLLIVRPQGKRLRYEFPAGVILLIRHGQWVQPMQELAETSDDEQLNRANWLKKPYQISSQLGGNLYYVGESKNSDLMDRWVLSGSRLSQNYKYKTFGLTRFGDWINCETSKGSSFDFYQNQLALVSGLDTFSVTTKQIPMHSQPGNFINTAYRSNISPNKRFQEGGRVRSWSRSTATIQRVGRILSPSDEKLSLSYGARVDPGMNLGRVILYTPVGGDITQALPKIESFFEARSYQPFHRALCQGFSTLLNLGFSRHFAAVSALRATQQYIRESIQRLYFEQGVEINDRHIELVIGQMGLMLVSKDDIYFDQSLSYISVFESLILETVNSTELVYEPIIIGITKVGLRKSGFLASASFQETVRVLTRAGLENQKDRVNGLKESIILGRPLSVGTGWCAQSNYLS
;
A
#
# COMPACT_ATOMS: atom_id res chain seq x y z
N MET A 1 -16.90 21.77 29.83
CA MET A 1 -15.90 21.83 28.74
C MET A 1 -14.94 20.67 28.94
N CYS A 2 -15.22 19.51 28.35
CA CYS A 2 -14.31 18.37 28.34
C CYS A 2 -13.80 18.19 26.91
N THR A 3 -12.48 18.24 26.77
CA THR A 3 -11.75 18.03 25.51
C THR A 3 -11.74 16.55 25.15
N GLN A 4 -12.08 16.30 23.89
CA GLN A 4 -11.99 15.01 23.21
C GLN A 4 -10.53 14.54 23.19
N ASN A 5 -10.26 13.40 23.81
CA ASN A 5 -9.16 12.52 23.43
C ASN A 5 -9.67 11.09 23.59
N GLU A 6 -9.68 10.37 22.47
CA GLU A 6 -10.13 8.99 22.33
C GLU A 6 -9.07 8.04 22.91
N SER A 7 -9.22 7.70 24.19
CA SER A 7 -8.76 6.44 24.77
C SER A 7 -9.95 5.85 25.53
N LEU A 8 -10.22 4.57 25.29
CA LEU A 8 -11.20 3.79 26.06
C LEU A 8 -10.66 3.58 27.47
N ASP A 9 -10.69 4.62 28.30
CA ASP A 9 -10.54 4.48 29.74
C ASP A 9 -11.92 4.12 30.31
N VAL A 10 -12.13 2.81 30.39
CA VAL A 10 -13.21 2.22 31.17
C VAL A 10 -12.90 2.52 32.64
N THR A 11 -13.38 3.66 33.13
CA THR A 11 -13.33 3.99 34.56
C THR A 11 -14.47 3.27 35.27
N CYS A 12 -14.23 2.00 35.63
CA CYS A 12 -15.09 1.24 36.53
C CYS A 12 -14.72 1.58 37.98
N THR A 13 -15.62 2.22 38.72
CA THR A 13 -15.59 2.19 40.19
C THR A 13 -16.61 1.15 40.66
N PRO A 14 -16.18 0.07 41.34
CA PRO A 14 -17.11 -0.83 42.00
C PRO A 14 -17.48 -0.25 43.37
N ASN A 15 -18.74 0.17 43.55
CA ASN A 15 -19.28 0.37 44.90
C ASN A 15 -19.64 -1.01 45.48
N PRO A 16 -19.04 -1.43 46.60
CA PRO A 16 -19.33 -2.73 47.20
C PRO A 16 -20.47 -2.57 48.20
N SER A 17 -21.73 -2.51 47.75
CA SER A 17 -22.92 -2.71 48.59
C SER A 17 -24.23 -2.48 47.82
N SER A 18 -24.55 -3.36 46.87
CA SER A 18 -25.93 -3.75 46.51
C SER A 18 -25.89 -4.68 45.30
N GLU A 19 -26.56 -5.82 45.42
CA GLU A 19 -26.83 -6.77 44.35
C GLU A 19 -27.44 -6.05 43.13
N LEU A 20 -26.88 -6.29 41.94
CA LEU A 20 -27.12 -5.62 40.64
C LEU A 20 -26.34 -4.32 40.42
N THR A 21 -25.05 -4.44 40.10
CA THR A 21 -24.32 -3.40 39.38
C THR A 21 -24.93 -3.21 37.99
N PHE A 22 -25.82 -2.22 37.84
CA PHE A 22 -26.30 -1.79 36.53
C PHE A 22 -25.16 -1.10 35.78
N TRP A 23 -24.67 -1.71 34.69
CA TRP A 23 -23.73 -1.05 33.78
C TRP A 23 -24.48 -0.10 32.84
N TYR A 24 -24.10 1.17 32.84
CA TYR A 24 -24.68 2.19 31.98
C TYR A 24 -23.74 2.51 30.80
N PHE A 25 -24.20 2.25 29.57
CA PHE A 25 -23.47 2.58 28.34
C PHE A 25 -23.97 3.90 27.76
N ASN A 26 -23.28 5.01 28.03
CA ASN A 26 -23.67 6.34 27.54
C ASN A 26 -23.08 6.66 26.15
N GLN A 27 -23.32 5.80 25.15
CA GLN A 27 -22.79 5.98 23.80
C GLN A 27 -23.81 5.53 22.74
N HIS A 28 -23.68 6.07 21.53
CA HIS A 28 -24.45 5.58 20.38
C HIS A 28 -24.07 4.12 20.06
N LEU A 29 -25.09 3.26 19.98
CA LEU A 29 -24.93 1.83 19.70
C LEU A 29 -24.82 1.56 18.20
N ASP A 30 -23.70 1.95 17.62
CA ASP A 30 -23.37 1.59 16.23
C ASP A 30 -22.97 0.10 16.14
N LYS A 31 -22.98 -0.47 14.94
CA LYS A 31 -22.58 -1.88 14.70
C LYS A 31 -21.23 -2.23 15.34
N GLY A 32 -20.27 -1.32 15.31
CA GLY A 32 -18.95 -1.51 15.92
C GLY A 32 -18.99 -1.55 17.45
N ASN A 33 -19.73 -0.63 18.07
CA ASN A 33 -19.88 -0.58 19.52
C ASN A 33 -20.71 -1.77 20.02
N LEU A 34 -21.74 -2.17 19.29
CA LEU A 34 -22.50 -3.38 19.59
C LEU A 34 -21.60 -4.63 19.58
N LYS A 35 -20.71 -4.78 18.59
CA LYS A 35 -19.74 -5.88 18.55
C LYS A 35 -18.82 -5.89 19.78
N LYS A 36 -18.36 -4.72 20.24
CA LYS A 36 -17.54 -4.60 21.47
C LYS A 36 -18.32 -5.04 22.71
N ILE A 37 -19.58 -4.62 22.84
CA ILE A 37 -20.46 -5.02 23.95
C ILE A 37 -20.68 -6.53 23.94
N ILE A 38 -20.93 -7.13 22.78
CA ILE A 38 -21.09 -8.59 22.65
C ILE A 38 -19.79 -9.31 23.05
N SER A 39 -18.64 -8.86 22.55
CA SER A 39 -17.34 -9.42 22.92
C SER A 39 -17.09 -9.33 24.43
N TRP A 40 -17.49 -8.24 25.05
CA TRP A 40 -17.42 -8.05 26.49
C TRP A 40 -18.38 -9.01 27.22
N LEU A 41 -19.62 -9.15 26.77
CA LEU A 41 -20.58 -10.09 27.37
C LEU A 41 -20.09 -11.53 27.33
N VAL A 42 -19.53 -11.97 26.19
CA VAL A 42 -18.99 -13.33 26.05
C VAL A 42 -17.82 -13.56 27.02
N THR A 43 -16.91 -12.59 27.14
CA THR A 43 -15.72 -12.74 27.99
C THR A 43 -16.01 -12.76 29.48
N TYR A 44 -17.03 -12.01 29.96
CA TYR A 44 -17.34 -11.93 31.40
C TYR A 44 -18.49 -12.83 31.86
N TYR A 45 -19.49 -13.08 31.01
CA TYR A 45 -20.70 -13.84 31.38
C TYR A 45 -20.85 -15.18 30.65
N GLY A 46 -19.94 -15.49 29.73
CA GLY A 46 -19.99 -16.69 28.91
C GLY A 46 -21.09 -16.67 27.83
N GLY A 47 -21.11 -17.71 27.00
CA GLY A 47 -21.99 -17.77 25.83
C GLY A 47 -23.49 -17.82 26.16
N LEU A 48 -23.89 -18.59 27.18
CA LEU A 48 -25.31 -18.88 27.44
C LEU A 48 -26.09 -17.65 27.94
N ARG A 49 -25.53 -16.88 28.89
CA ARG A 49 -26.12 -15.62 29.36
C ARG A 49 -26.12 -14.57 28.25
N THR A 50 -25.03 -14.49 27.49
CA THR A 50 -24.92 -13.58 26.35
C THR A 50 -26.03 -13.83 25.33
N ASN A 51 -26.32 -15.09 25.00
CA ASN A 51 -27.40 -15.44 24.08
C ASN A 51 -28.77 -14.91 24.56
N GLY A 52 -29.09 -15.09 25.85
CA GLY A 52 -30.32 -14.55 26.44
C GLY A 52 -30.42 -13.02 26.35
N THR A 53 -29.30 -12.31 26.55
CA THR A 53 -29.26 -10.84 26.40
C THR A 53 -29.39 -10.39 24.95
N LEU A 54 -28.75 -11.10 24.00
CA LEU A 54 -28.82 -10.82 22.57
C LEU A 54 -30.24 -10.96 22.04
N GLU A 55 -30.98 -11.96 22.50
CA GLU A 55 -32.36 -12.18 22.09
C GLU A 55 -33.29 -11.04 22.56
N ARG A 56 -33.04 -10.47 23.75
CA ARG A 56 -33.74 -9.28 24.24
C ARG A 56 -33.37 -8.03 23.45
N LEU A 57 -32.07 -7.83 23.18
CA LEU A 57 -31.59 -6.73 22.34
C LEU A 57 -32.19 -6.78 20.93
N LYS A 58 -32.33 -7.97 20.36
CA LYS A 58 -32.99 -8.18 19.06
C LYS A 58 -34.45 -7.70 19.08
N ARG A 59 -35.22 -8.12 20.09
CA ARG A 59 -36.63 -7.69 20.24
C ARG A 59 -36.75 -6.18 20.40
N LEU A 60 -35.95 -5.60 21.29
CA LEU A 60 -35.89 -4.15 21.50
C LEU A 60 -35.51 -3.42 20.20
N GLY A 61 -34.53 -3.94 19.46
CA GLY A 61 -34.12 -3.38 18.17
C GLY A 61 -35.24 -3.38 17.13
N PHE A 62 -36.06 -4.44 17.08
CA PHE A 62 -37.22 -4.49 16.18
C PHE A 62 -38.34 -3.52 16.60
N GLU A 63 -38.66 -3.45 17.89
CA GLU A 63 -39.68 -2.52 18.41
C GLU A 63 -39.28 -1.06 18.18
N GLN A 64 -38.04 -0.69 18.56
CA GLN A 64 -37.52 0.67 18.40
C GLN A 64 -37.29 1.01 16.92
N GLY A 65 -36.89 0.04 16.10
CA GLY A 65 -36.76 0.21 14.65
C GLY A 65 -38.09 0.52 13.98
N LEU A 66 -39.18 -0.15 14.40
CA LEU A 66 -40.53 0.15 13.94
C LEU A 66 -40.99 1.55 14.38
N GLN A 67 -40.80 1.89 15.66
CA GLN A 67 -41.17 3.21 16.21
C GLN A 67 -40.41 4.36 15.57
N ALA A 68 -39.14 4.15 15.20
CA ALA A 68 -38.32 5.15 14.52
C ALA A 68 -38.85 5.51 13.13
N GLY A 69 -39.66 4.65 12.48
CA GLY A 69 -40.33 4.97 11.22
C GLY A 69 -39.39 5.40 10.09
N VAL A 70 -38.17 4.86 10.04
CA VAL A 70 -37.13 5.32 9.10
C VAL A 70 -37.50 4.94 7.66
N SER A 71 -37.90 5.93 6.88
CA SER A 71 -38.16 5.82 5.44
C SER A 71 -37.14 6.59 4.61
N ILE A 72 -36.84 6.15 3.39
CA ILE A 72 -36.01 6.91 2.45
C ILE A 72 -36.89 7.44 1.31
N GLY A 73 -36.94 8.75 1.15
CA GLY A 73 -37.54 9.43 0.01
C GLY A 73 -36.51 10.05 -0.93
N VAL A 74 -36.95 10.48 -2.12
CA VAL A 74 -36.10 11.23 -3.07
C VAL A 74 -35.62 12.56 -2.46
N GLY A 75 -36.43 13.18 -1.59
CA GLY A 75 -36.09 14.39 -0.86
C GLY A 75 -34.83 14.25 0.00
N ASP A 76 -34.67 13.09 0.65
CA ASP A 76 -33.56 12.81 1.57
C ASP A 76 -32.21 12.70 0.87
N ILE A 77 -32.20 12.46 -0.46
CA ILE A 77 -30.99 12.29 -1.26
C ILE A 77 -30.50 13.65 -1.80
N ALA A 78 -30.56 14.74 -1.03
CA ALA A 78 -30.12 16.08 -1.46
C ALA A 78 -28.63 16.15 -1.84
N PRO A 79 -28.27 16.52 -3.08
CA PRO A 79 -26.86 16.76 -3.42
C PRO A 79 -26.35 17.99 -2.66
N PRO A 80 -25.09 18.00 -2.18
CA PRO A 80 -24.52 19.17 -1.53
C PRO A 80 -24.41 20.32 -2.56
N PRO A 81 -24.76 21.57 -2.19
CA PRO A 81 -24.84 22.69 -3.14
C PRO A 81 -23.49 23.04 -3.77
N MET A 82 -22.38 22.70 -3.11
CA MET A 82 -21.02 22.94 -3.61
C MET A 82 -20.64 22.02 -4.79
N ARG A 83 -21.37 20.93 -5.02
CA ARG A 83 -20.98 19.87 -5.97
C ARG A 83 -20.81 20.39 -7.39
N ASP A 84 -21.78 21.14 -7.93
CA ASP A 84 -21.76 21.54 -9.35
C ASP A 84 -20.62 22.52 -9.65
N ASN A 85 -20.35 23.44 -8.73
CA ASN A 85 -19.18 24.33 -8.76
C ASN A 85 -17.87 23.53 -8.74
N PHE A 86 -17.85 22.44 -7.97
CA PHE A 86 -16.68 21.60 -7.85
C PHE A 86 -16.43 20.77 -9.13
N VAL A 87 -17.45 20.12 -9.68
CA VAL A 87 -17.35 19.34 -10.93
C VAL A 87 -16.97 20.25 -12.11
N SER A 88 -17.54 21.45 -12.20
CA SER A 88 -17.20 22.42 -13.25
C SER A 88 -15.75 22.92 -13.12
N SER A 89 -15.28 23.21 -11.92
CA SER A 89 -13.89 23.64 -11.68
C SER A 89 -12.85 22.63 -12.20
N ILE A 90 -13.14 21.35 -12.06
CA ILE A 90 -12.28 20.26 -12.53
C ILE A 90 -12.37 20.12 -14.05
N GLY A 91 -13.57 20.28 -14.61
CA GLY A 91 -13.76 20.39 -16.06
C GLY A 91 -12.88 21.47 -16.68
N TYR A 92 -12.84 22.67 -16.09
CA TYR A 92 -11.96 23.75 -16.54
C TYR A 92 -10.47 23.42 -16.38
N GLY A 93 -10.09 22.76 -15.28
CA GLY A 93 -8.73 22.25 -15.08
C GLY A 93 -8.27 21.33 -16.21
N LEU A 94 -9.13 20.41 -16.63
CA LEU A 94 -8.84 19.46 -17.72
C LEU A 94 -8.76 20.10 -19.10
N LEU A 95 -9.53 21.17 -19.34
CA LEU A 95 -9.37 21.99 -20.55
C LEU A 95 -7.96 22.61 -20.61
N GLY A 96 -7.42 23.06 -19.48
CA GLY A 96 -6.03 23.48 -19.36
C GLY A 96 -5.03 22.37 -19.72
N THR A 97 -5.28 21.16 -19.22
CA THR A 97 -4.46 19.97 -19.54
C THR A 97 -4.51 19.61 -21.03
N ASN A 98 -5.68 19.72 -21.67
CA ASN A 98 -5.83 19.53 -23.11
C ASN A 98 -5.00 20.53 -23.91
N ARG A 99 -4.97 21.81 -23.49
CA ARG A 99 -4.10 22.82 -24.13
C ARG A 99 -2.63 22.48 -24.00
N GLN A 100 -2.18 21.99 -22.83
CA GLN A 100 -0.79 21.56 -22.60
C GLN A 100 -0.41 20.35 -23.46
N TYR A 101 -1.33 19.39 -23.63
CA TYR A 101 -1.15 18.26 -24.53
C TYR A 101 -1.05 18.70 -25.99
N ASN A 102 -1.97 19.57 -26.44
CA ASN A 102 -1.95 20.10 -27.81
C ASN A 102 -0.67 20.94 -28.08
N ALA A 103 -0.09 21.55 -27.04
CA ALA A 103 1.18 22.25 -27.10
C ALA A 103 2.43 21.34 -26.99
N GLY A 104 2.26 20.01 -26.97
CA GLY A 104 3.35 19.03 -26.92
C GLY A 104 4.08 18.90 -25.59
N GLN A 105 3.58 19.53 -24.51
CA GLN A 105 4.25 19.54 -23.19
C GLN A 105 3.97 18.28 -22.35
N MET A 106 2.97 17.48 -22.75
CA MET A 106 2.54 16.28 -22.05
C MET A 106 2.37 15.12 -23.02
N THR A 107 2.68 13.90 -22.56
CA THR A 107 2.38 12.68 -23.33
C THR A 107 0.90 12.28 -23.16
N ALA A 108 0.40 11.44 -24.07
CA ALA A 108 -0.98 10.93 -23.98
C ALA A 108 -1.24 10.13 -22.70
N ALA A 109 -0.25 9.32 -22.26
CA ALA A 109 -0.34 8.56 -21.01
C ALA A 109 -0.41 9.47 -19.78
N GLU A 110 0.38 10.54 -19.74
CA GLU A 110 0.36 11.51 -18.63
C GLU A 110 -0.93 12.33 -18.60
N LYS A 111 -1.46 12.67 -19.79
CA LYS A 111 -2.77 13.32 -19.90
C LYS A 111 -3.86 12.42 -19.29
N ALA A 112 -3.85 11.13 -19.62
CA ALA A 112 -4.79 10.17 -19.08
C ALA A 112 -4.64 10.03 -17.55
N GLN A 113 -3.42 9.82 -17.05
CA GLN A 113 -3.14 9.75 -15.62
C GLN A 113 -3.58 11.01 -14.87
N ARG A 114 -3.27 12.21 -15.40
CA ARG A 114 -3.68 13.46 -14.77
C ARG A 114 -5.20 13.64 -14.73
N ALA A 115 -5.91 13.18 -15.77
CA ALA A 115 -7.36 13.17 -15.77
C ALA A 115 -7.91 12.24 -14.69
N ILE A 116 -7.37 11.03 -14.59
CA ILE A 116 -7.72 10.03 -13.57
C ILE A 116 -7.48 10.61 -12.17
N ASP A 117 -6.29 11.13 -11.90
CA ASP A 117 -5.93 11.70 -10.60
C ASP A 117 -6.83 12.87 -10.21
N SER A 118 -7.12 13.77 -11.16
CA SER A 118 -7.97 14.94 -10.90
C SER A 118 -9.38 14.53 -10.51
N TRP A 119 -9.96 13.55 -11.22
CA TRP A 119 -11.30 13.02 -10.91
C TRP A 119 -11.33 12.16 -9.67
N PHE A 120 -10.26 11.42 -9.39
CA PHE A 120 -10.14 10.64 -8.18
C PHE A 120 -10.10 11.54 -6.93
N SER A 121 -9.21 12.53 -6.96
CA SER A 121 -9.13 13.63 -5.99
C SER A 121 -10.48 14.34 -5.81
N ALA A 122 -11.20 14.56 -6.90
CA ALA A 122 -12.54 15.14 -6.88
C ALA A 122 -13.48 14.33 -6.00
N THR A 123 -13.47 13.03 -6.27
CA THR A 123 -14.41 12.08 -5.72
C THR A 123 -14.21 11.95 -4.20
N GLU A 124 -12.96 12.00 -3.73
CA GLU A 124 -12.64 11.96 -2.31
C GLU A 124 -12.97 13.26 -1.57
N LEU A 125 -12.75 14.41 -2.22
CA LEU A 125 -13.17 15.71 -1.66
C LEU A 125 -14.70 15.80 -1.54
N LEU A 126 -15.44 15.34 -2.55
CA LEU A 126 -16.90 15.25 -2.49
C LEU A 126 -17.35 14.35 -1.33
N ARG A 127 -16.70 13.20 -1.13
CA ARG A 127 -16.98 12.30 0.00
C ARG A 127 -16.88 13.04 1.35
N ARG A 128 -15.80 13.79 1.57
CA ARG A 128 -15.61 14.58 2.81
C ARG A 128 -16.65 15.68 2.95
N SER A 129 -16.99 16.35 1.85
CA SER A 129 -18.02 17.40 1.86
C SER A 129 -19.41 16.87 2.24
N ILE A 130 -19.75 15.64 1.82
CA ILE A 130 -21.02 15.00 2.15
C ILE A 130 -21.08 14.68 3.65
N VAL A 131 -19.98 14.19 4.24
CA VAL A 131 -19.91 13.95 5.69
C VAL A 131 -20.14 15.25 6.47
N LEU A 132 -19.42 16.31 6.12
CA LEU A 132 -19.59 17.63 6.75
C LEU A 132 -21.00 18.19 6.57
N TYR A 133 -21.60 17.99 5.40
CA TYR A 133 -22.97 18.40 5.13
C TYR A 133 -23.96 17.73 6.09
N PHE A 134 -23.81 16.43 6.35
CA PHE A 134 -24.66 15.73 7.30
C PHE A 134 -24.45 16.18 8.74
N GLU A 135 -23.19 16.35 9.16
CA GLU A 135 -22.87 16.76 10.52
C GLU A 135 -23.41 18.16 10.84
N GLN A 136 -23.37 19.08 9.87
CA GLN A 136 -23.77 20.47 10.06
C GLN A 136 -25.27 20.69 9.88
N PHE A 137 -25.89 20.08 8.86
CA PHE A 137 -27.24 20.44 8.44
C PHE A 137 -28.28 19.37 8.73
N ASN A 138 -27.95 18.07 8.63
CA ASN A 138 -28.96 17.01 8.57
C ASN A 138 -28.52 15.68 9.23
N ARG A 139 -28.19 15.73 10.53
CA ARG A 139 -27.80 14.53 11.30
C ARG A 139 -28.91 13.48 11.43
N MET A 140 -30.17 13.91 11.47
CA MET A 140 -31.32 13.00 11.59
C MET A 140 -31.84 12.50 10.22
N SER A 141 -31.12 12.75 9.13
CA SER A 141 -31.52 12.23 7.83
C SER A 141 -31.51 10.68 7.85
N PRO A 142 -32.55 10.01 7.33
CA PRO A 142 -32.60 8.55 7.22
C PRO A 142 -31.34 7.96 6.59
N MET A 143 -30.80 8.62 5.58
CA MET A 143 -29.60 8.15 4.90
C MET A 143 -28.35 8.29 5.76
N HIS A 144 -28.22 9.39 6.51
CA HIS A 144 -27.15 9.53 7.50
C HIS A 144 -27.25 8.42 8.56
N MET A 145 -28.44 8.22 9.14
CA MET A 145 -28.66 7.20 10.16
C MET A 145 -28.29 5.80 9.67
N MET A 146 -28.69 5.40 8.46
CA MET A 146 -28.35 4.07 7.92
C MET A 146 -26.86 3.89 7.63
N ALA A 147 -26.21 4.91 7.06
CA ALA A 147 -24.80 4.83 6.67
C ALA A 147 -23.84 4.90 7.86
N PHE A 148 -24.08 5.79 8.82
CA PHE A 148 -23.18 6.00 9.97
C PHE A 148 -23.41 4.98 11.10
N SER A 149 -24.63 4.49 11.31
CA SER A 149 -24.88 3.37 12.25
C SER A 149 -24.22 2.05 11.81
N GLY A 150 -23.87 1.94 10.52
CA GLY A 150 -23.38 0.71 9.92
C GLY A 150 -24.45 -0.36 9.71
N ALA A 151 -25.73 0.01 9.83
CA ALA A 151 -26.86 -0.89 9.57
C ALA A 151 -26.90 -1.31 8.09
N ARG A 152 -26.83 -0.34 7.17
CA ARG A 152 -26.78 -0.60 5.72
C ARG A 152 -26.25 0.62 4.99
N GLY A 153 -25.36 0.39 4.03
CA GLY A 153 -24.82 1.44 3.18
C GLY A 153 -23.38 1.78 3.52
N ASN A 154 -22.57 1.93 2.48
CA ASN A 154 -21.21 2.48 2.59
C ASN A 154 -21.23 3.96 2.17
N MET A 155 -20.32 4.77 2.72
CA MET A 155 -20.11 6.16 2.29
C MET A 155 -19.82 6.27 0.79
N THR A 156 -19.22 5.24 0.19
CA THR A 156 -19.05 5.15 -1.28
C THR A 156 -20.39 5.06 -2.02
N GLN A 157 -21.36 4.32 -1.49
CA GLN A 157 -22.71 4.20 -2.07
C GLN A 157 -23.52 5.48 -1.87
N VAL A 158 -23.42 6.08 -0.69
CA VAL A 158 -23.99 7.41 -0.39
C VAL A 158 -23.48 8.47 -1.37
N ARG A 159 -22.16 8.47 -1.62
CA ARG A 159 -21.53 9.36 -2.60
C ARG A 159 -22.06 9.15 -4.01
N GLN A 160 -22.36 7.91 -4.42
CA GLN A 160 -22.93 7.64 -5.75
C GLN A 160 -24.39 8.13 -5.87
N LEU A 161 -25.16 8.07 -4.78
CA LEU A 161 -26.55 8.54 -4.76
C LEU A 161 -26.67 10.07 -4.80
N MET A 162 -25.88 10.77 -3.98
CA MET A 162 -25.98 12.24 -3.82
C MET A 162 -24.91 13.03 -4.58
N GLY A 163 -23.69 12.50 -4.66
CA GLY A 163 -22.52 13.23 -5.15
C GLY A 163 -22.29 12.97 -6.63
N MET A 164 -21.37 12.07 -6.94
CA MET A 164 -21.10 11.64 -8.31
C MET A 164 -20.75 10.16 -8.30
N ARG A 165 -21.00 9.48 -9.42
CA ARG A 165 -20.63 8.07 -9.54
C ARG A 165 -19.12 7.89 -9.69
N GLY A 166 -18.46 8.75 -10.47
CA GLY A 166 -17.00 8.83 -10.59
C GLY A 166 -16.42 8.01 -11.74
N LEU A 167 -15.17 7.55 -11.57
CA LEU A 167 -14.42 6.80 -12.57
C LEU A 167 -14.85 5.33 -12.62
N MET A 168 -14.79 4.76 -13.83
CA MET A 168 -15.18 3.38 -14.13
C MET A 168 -14.07 2.61 -14.84
N LEU A 169 -14.17 1.29 -14.83
CA LEU A 169 -13.27 0.38 -15.52
C LEU A 169 -13.88 -0.12 -16.83
N ASP A 170 -13.04 -0.19 -17.86
CA ASP A 170 -13.33 -0.90 -19.10
C ASP A 170 -13.37 -2.43 -18.88
N PRO A 171 -13.91 -3.22 -19.84
CA PRO A 171 -13.85 -4.68 -19.78
C PRO A 171 -12.42 -5.22 -19.60
N LEU A 172 -11.43 -4.54 -20.18
CA LEU A 172 -10.00 -4.87 -20.03
C LEU A 172 -9.42 -4.49 -18.66
N GLY A 173 -10.15 -3.75 -17.82
CA GLY A 173 -9.68 -3.31 -16.50
C GLY A 173 -8.87 -2.02 -16.51
N GLN A 174 -8.87 -1.30 -17.64
CA GLN A 174 -8.29 0.04 -17.72
C GLN A 174 -9.28 1.08 -17.21
N ILE A 175 -8.77 2.17 -16.64
CA ILE A 175 -9.61 3.26 -16.12
C ILE A 175 -10.05 4.14 -17.28
N ILE A 176 -11.37 4.32 -17.42
CA ILE A 176 -11.95 5.23 -18.41
C ILE A 176 -11.69 6.66 -17.95
N THR A 177 -10.99 7.44 -18.78
CA THR A 177 -10.59 8.83 -18.46
C THR A 177 -11.77 9.80 -18.35
N SER A 178 -12.91 9.48 -18.95
CA SER A 178 -14.15 10.25 -18.83
C SER A 178 -15.05 9.65 -17.75
N PRO A 179 -15.23 10.32 -16.60
CA PRO A 179 -16.04 9.79 -15.51
C PRO A 179 -17.54 10.02 -15.73
N VAL A 180 -18.33 9.30 -14.95
CA VAL A 180 -19.76 9.57 -14.79
C VAL A 180 -19.94 10.71 -13.79
N ARG A 181 -20.36 11.87 -14.29
CA ARG A 181 -20.47 13.10 -13.50
C ARG A 181 -21.76 13.13 -12.71
N ALA A 182 -22.83 12.59 -13.28
CA ALA A 182 -24.14 12.54 -12.67
C ALA A 182 -24.18 11.60 -11.44
N SER A 183 -25.12 11.88 -10.54
CA SER A 183 -25.50 11.00 -9.45
C SER A 183 -26.76 10.21 -9.82
N PHE A 184 -27.05 9.14 -9.08
CA PHE A 184 -28.28 8.38 -9.33
C PHE A 184 -29.56 9.21 -9.13
N ARG A 185 -29.55 10.20 -8.24
CA ARG A 185 -30.69 11.11 -8.08
C ARG A 185 -30.94 11.97 -9.33
N GLN A 186 -29.89 12.44 -9.99
CA GLN A 186 -30.02 13.28 -11.19
C GLN A 186 -30.40 12.47 -12.44
N GLY A 187 -30.13 11.17 -12.42
CA GLY A 187 -30.24 10.32 -13.61
C GLY A 187 -28.96 10.33 -14.43
N LEU A 188 -28.71 9.23 -15.15
CA LEU A 188 -27.54 9.05 -15.98
C LEU A 188 -27.88 9.30 -17.44
N THR A 189 -26.99 9.95 -18.17
CA THR A 189 -27.08 10.02 -19.64
C THR A 189 -26.85 8.63 -20.27
N VAL A 190 -27.29 8.42 -21.51
CA VAL A 190 -27.13 7.12 -22.21
C VAL A 190 -25.66 6.68 -22.26
N THR A 191 -24.74 7.63 -22.52
CA THR A 191 -23.30 7.35 -22.57
C THR A 191 -22.73 7.00 -21.20
N GLU A 192 -23.09 7.74 -20.15
CA GLU A 192 -22.69 7.44 -18.77
C GLU A 192 -23.25 6.11 -18.27
N TYR A 193 -24.49 5.78 -18.65
CA TYR A 193 -25.11 4.50 -18.35
C TYR A 193 -24.36 3.35 -19.03
N LEU A 194 -24.01 3.50 -20.32
CA LEU A 194 -23.24 2.48 -21.04
C LEU A 194 -21.84 2.26 -20.43
N ILE A 195 -21.12 3.35 -20.11
CA ILE A 195 -19.82 3.31 -19.41
C ILE A 195 -19.96 2.55 -18.10
N SER A 196 -21.02 2.84 -17.34
CA SER A 196 -21.30 2.13 -16.11
C SER A 196 -21.65 0.66 -16.32
N ALA A 197 -22.33 0.31 -17.42
CA ALA A 197 -22.76 -1.05 -17.69
C ALA A 197 -21.55 -1.97 -17.93
N TYR A 198 -20.48 -1.48 -18.56
CA TYR A 198 -19.24 -2.25 -18.73
C TYR A 198 -18.62 -2.65 -17.40
N GLY A 199 -18.44 -1.69 -16.49
CA GLY A 199 -17.91 -1.95 -15.15
C GLY A 199 -18.78 -2.92 -14.34
N ALA A 200 -20.11 -2.76 -14.42
CA ALA A 200 -21.06 -3.64 -13.75
C ALA A 200 -21.04 -5.08 -14.31
N ARG A 201 -21.06 -5.24 -15.64
CA ARG A 201 -21.01 -6.56 -16.29
C ARG A 201 -19.71 -7.29 -15.98
N LYS A 202 -18.57 -6.58 -16.04
CA LYS A 202 -17.28 -7.15 -15.65
C LYS A 202 -17.30 -7.65 -14.21
N GLY A 203 -17.82 -6.83 -13.28
CA GLY A 203 -17.96 -7.23 -11.88
C GLY A 203 -18.79 -8.50 -11.68
N LEU A 204 -19.93 -8.62 -12.38
CA LEU A 204 -20.79 -9.82 -12.32
C LEU A 204 -20.09 -11.07 -12.88
N VAL A 205 -19.37 -10.94 -14.00
CA VAL A 205 -18.62 -12.06 -14.59
C VAL A 205 -17.45 -12.47 -13.70
N ASP A 206 -16.68 -11.52 -13.20
CA ASP A 206 -15.58 -11.77 -12.26
C ASP A 206 -16.09 -12.41 -10.97
N THR A 207 -17.32 -12.14 -10.54
CA THR A 207 -17.98 -12.82 -9.42
C THR A 207 -18.08 -14.30 -9.67
N ALA A 208 -18.78 -14.69 -10.74
CA ALA A 208 -19.03 -16.09 -11.04
C ALA A 208 -17.73 -16.88 -11.26
N LEU A 209 -16.72 -16.26 -11.88
CA LEU A 209 -15.44 -16.92 -12.16
C LEU A 209 -14.54 -17.01 -10.92
N ARG A 210 -14.41 -15.93 -10.15
CA ARG A 210 -13.49 -15.91 -9.00
C ARG A 210 -14.01 -16.71 -7.81
N THR A 211 -15.33 -16.88 -7.66
CA THR A 211 -15.89 -17.79 -6.64
C THR A 211 -15.45 -19.24 -6.86
N ALA A 212 -15.37 -19.67 -8.12
CA ALA A 212 -14.88 -21.01 -8.45
C ALA A 212 -13.40 -21.17 -8.07
N ASN A 213 -12.55 -20.17 -8.36
CA ASN A 213 -11.13 -20.21 -8.01
C ASN A 213 -10.90 -20.23 -6.50
N ALA A 214 -11.64 -19.40 -5.74
CA ALA A 214 -11.55 -19.39 -4.29
C ALA A 214 -12.03 -20.72 -3.68
N GLY A 215 -13.14 -21.28 -4.15
CA GLY A 215 -13.63 -22.60 -3.73
C GLY A 215 -12.68 -23.75 -4.10
N TYR A 216 -11.99 -23.64 -5.24
CA TYR A 216 -10.95 -24.59 -5.62
C TYR A 216 -9.74 -24.51 -4.67
N LEU A 217 -9.31 -23.30 -4.29
CA LEU A 217 -8.27 -23.11 -3.28
C LEU A 217 -8.69 -23.69 -1.92
N THR A 218 -9.94 -23.46 -1.48
CA THR A 218 -10.43 -24.00 -0.20
C THR A 218 -10.38 -25.53 -0.19
N ARG A 219 -10.83 -26.17 -1.28
CA ARG A 219 -10.76 -27.62 -1.45
C ARG A 219 -9.32 -28.12 -1.34
N ARG A 220 -8.38 -27.47 -2.03
CA ARG A 220 -6.96 -27.86 -2.00
C ARG A 220 -6.33 -27.70 -0.61
N LEU A 221 -6.69 -26.65 0.11
CA LEU A 221 -6.23 -26.45 1.50
C LEU A 221 -6.78 -27.54 2.42
N ILE A 222 -8.06 -27.91 2.29
CA ILE A 222 -8.67 -29.00 3.06
C ILE A 222 -7.95 -30.32 2.74
N ASP A 223 -7.73 -30.62 1.46
CA ASP A 223 -7.07 -31.85 1.04
C ASP A 223 -5.64 -31.96 1.60
N VAL A 224 -4.92 -30.86 1.80
CA VAL A 224 -3.61 -30.85 2.49
C VAL A 224 -3.73 -30.93 4.00
N LEU A 225 -4.67 -30.21 4.61
CA LEU A 225 -4.73 -30.05 6.06
C LEU A 225 -5.63 -31.04 6.80
N GLN A 226 -6.43 -31.86 6.12
CA GLN A 226 -7.39 -32.76 6.76
C GLN A 226 -6.79 -33.71 7.81
N ASP A 227 -5.52 -34.10 7.65
CA ASP A 227 -4.87 -35.05 8.57
C ASP A 227 -4.22 -34.32 9.76
N VAL A 228 -4.29 -32.99 9.81
CA VAL A 228 -3.71 -32.19 10.90
C VAL A 228 -4.71 -32.08 12.04
N ILE A 229 -4.51 -32.96 13.03
CA ILE A 229 -5.35 -33.09 14.23
C ILE A 229 -4.47 -32.82 15.47
N VAL A 230 -5.07 -32.36 16.56
CA VAL A 230 -4.35 -32.25 17.85
C VAL A 230 -4.27 -33.61 18.52
N LEU A 231 -3.06 -34.18 18.60
CA LEU A 231 -2.85 -35.56 19.05
C LEU A 231 -2.43 -35.65 20.53
N GLN A 232 -1.64 -34.71 21.01
CA GLN A 232 -1.07 -34.71 22.36
C GLN A 232 -0.83 -33.29 22.88
N VAL A 233 -0.56 -33.18 24.18
CA VAL A 233 -0.38 -31.88 24.85
C VAL A 233 0.91 -31.17 24.42
N ASP A 234 2.07 -31.84 24.49
CA ASP A 234 3.38 -31.26 24.20
C ASP A 234 4.19 -32.15 23.23
N CYS A 235 4.93 -31.54 22.28
CA CYS A 235 5.84 -32.25 21.37
C CYS A 235 7.31 -32.24 21.83
N GLY A 236 7.58 -31.75 23.05
CA GLY A 236 8.92 -31.79 23.65
C GLY A 236 9.87 -30.73 23.06
N PRO A 237 11.18 -31.05 22.93
CA PRO A 237 12.24 -30.04 22.73
C PRO A 237 12.15 -29.31 21.38
N LEU A 238 11.73 -29.97 20.30
CA LEU A 238 11.57 -29.33 18.98
C LEU A 238 10.58 -28.16 19.03
N GLY A 239 9.48 -28.31 19.79
CA GLY A 239 8.49 -27.26 19.96
C GLY A 239 8.95 -26.10 20.84
N ARG A 240 10.09 -26.23 21.55
CA ARG A 240 10.62 -25.18 22.45
C ARG A 240 11.45 -24.13 21.72
N GLU A 241 11.90 -24.40 20.49
CA GLU A 241 12.66 -23.43 19.70
C GLU A 241 11.80 -22.21 19.32
N GLY A 242 10.51 -22.46 19.04
CA GLY A 242 9.50 -21.45 18.78
C GLY A 242 9.75 -20.62 17.51
N CYS A 243 8.80 -19.75 17.21
CA CYS A 243 8.92 -18.73 16.17
C CYS A 243 8.94 -17.35 16.79
N PHE A 244 9.78 -16.47 16.26
CA PHE A 244 9.77 -15.07 16.65
C PHE A 244 8.53 -14.39 16.08
N LEU A 245 7.82 -13.65 16.93
CA LEU A 245 6.60 -12.94 16.58
C LEU A 245 6.71 -11.47 17.00
N SER A 246 6.60 -10.57 16.03
CA SER A 246 6.71 -9.12 16.19
C SER A 246 5.42 -8.42 15.73
N SER A 247 5.32 -7.10 15.96
CA SER A 247 4.27 -6.29 15.35
C SER A 247 4.36 -6.39 13.82
N LEU A 248 3.24 -6.64 13.14
CA LEU A 248 3.25 -6.63 11.67
C LEU A 248 3.34 -5.18 11.21
N ARG A 249 4.42 -4.84 10.52
CA ARG A 249 4.65 -3.52 9.95
C ARG A 249 4.58 -3.58 8.43
N ASN A 250 4.08 -2.51 7.84
CA ASN A 250 4.26 -2.26 6.41
C ASN A 250 5.72 -1.97 6.09
N GLU A 251 6.05 -2.05 4.81
CA GLU A 251 7.35 -1.61 4.28
C GLU A 251 7.63 -0.14 4.65
N ASN A 252 6.59 0.68 4.77
CA ASN A 252 6.63 2.08 5.19
C ASN A 252 6.76 2.27 6.73
N GLY A 253 7.03 1.20 7.49
CA GLY A 253 7.19 1.23 8.95
C GLY A 253 5.90 1.45 9.77
N LYS A 254 4.76 1.72 9.12
CA LYS A 254 3.44 1.82 9.80
C LYS A 254 3.03 0.46 10.36
N GLU A 255 2.63 0.42 11.63
CA GLU A 255 2.11 -0.79 12.27
C GLU A 255 0.72 -1.12 11.71
N LEU A 256 0.59 -2.29 11.08
CA LEU A 256 -0.67 -2.84 10.60
C LEU A 256 -1.41 -3.58 11.73
N ILE A 257 -0.74 -4.55 12.34
CA ILE A 257 -1.32 -5.41 13.38
C ILE A 257 -0.43 -5.28 14.63
N PRO A 258 -0.98 -4.79 15.75
CA PRO A 258 -0.22 -4.62 16.97
C PRO A 258 0.12 -5.99 17.58
N LEU A 259 1.28 -6.05 18.24
CA LEU A 259 1.79 -7.29 18.85
C LEU A 259 0.78 -7.92 19.82
N LYS A 260 0.09 -7.11 20.64
CA LYS A 260 -0.93 -7.59 21.59
C LYS A 260 -1.96 -8.50 20.95
N LYS A 261 -2.43 -8.17 19.73
CA LYS A 261 -3.49 -8.91 19.05
C LYS A 261 -2.98 -10.25 18.49
N ARG A 262 -1.71 -10.29 18.05
CA ARG A 262 -1.08 -11.51 17.53
C ARG A 262 -0.74 -12.52 18.65
N LEU A 263 -0.52 -12.02 19.87
CA LEU A 263 -0.16 -12.84 21.02
C LEU A 263 -1.34 -13.56 21.69
N ILE A 264 -2.56 -13.03 21.60
CA ILE A 264 -3.74 -13.58 22.28
C ILE A 264 -3.91 -15.07 21.95
N GLY A 265 -3.89 -15.91 22.99
CA GLY A 265 -4.05 -17.36 22.95
C GLY A 265 -2.86 -18.17 22.44
N ARG A 266 -1.69 -17.53 22.25
CA ARG A 266 -0.43 -18.23 21.96
C ARG A 266 0.21 -18.72 23.26
N VAL A 267 1.18 -19.62 23.13
CA VAL A 267 1.96 -20.14 24.25
C VAL A 267 3.41 -19.65 24.16
N THR A 268 3.98 -19.21 25.27
CA THR A 268 5.38 -18.74 25.36
C THR A 268 6.38 -19.87 25.14
N ALA A 269 7.39 -19.69 24.29
CA ALA A 269 8.45 -20.68 24.08
C ALA A 269 9.62 -20.54 25.08
N GLU A 270 9.86 -19.33 25.58
CA GLU A 270 10.94 -19.01 26.52
C GLU A 270 10.39 -18.37 27.81
N ASN A 271 11.19 -18.39 28.88
CA ASN A 271 10.85 -17.69 30.12
C ASN A 271 10.96 -16.18 29.88
N LEU A 272 9.91 -15.43 30.21
CA LEU A 272 9.87 -13.97 30.06
C LEU A 272 10.03 -13.29 31.42
N TYR A 273 10.80 -12.21 31.45
CA TYR A 273 11.10 -11.43 32.65
C TYR A 273 10.42 -10.07 32.55
N ILE A 274 9.30 -9.89 33.25
CA ILE A 274 8.55 -8.62 33.29
C ILE A 274 8.80 -7.97 34.66
N GLY A 275 9.74 -7.03 34.70
CA GLY A 275 10.16 -6.41 35.95
C GLY A 275 10.73 -7.44 36.93
N SER A 276 10.05 -7.64 38.06
CA SER A 276 10.38 -8.66 39.08
C SER A 276 9.66 -10.00 38.88
N THR A 277 8.68 -10.06 37.97
CA THR A 277 7.87 -11.28 37.75
C THR A 277 8.44 -12.10 36.61
N VAL A 278 8.61 -13.41 36.85
CA VAL A 278 9.03 -14.38 35.83
C VAL A 278 7.79 -15.10 35.33
N LEU A 279 7.47 -14.94 34.04
CA LEU A 279 6.51 -15.77 33.36
C LEU A 279 7.22 -17.04 32.89
N PRO A 280 6.85 -18.21 33.44
CA PRO A 280 7.47 -19.46 33.01
C PRO A 280 7.07 -19.77 31.56
N ARG A 281 7.94 -20.51 30.88
CA ARG A 281 7.66 -21.10 29.57
C ARG A 281 6.37 -21.93 29.59
N ASP A 282 5.83 -22.20 28.41
CA ASP A 282 4.64 -23.03 28.21
C ASP A 282 3.35 -22.46 28.85
N ARG A 283 3.34 -21.16 29.16
CA ARG A 283 2.14 -20.44 29.58
C ARG A 283 1.41 -19.85 28.39
N ASP A 284 0.09 -19.99 28.43
CA ASP A 284 -0.83 -19.39 27.48
C ASP A 284 -1.05 -17.90 27.76
N ILE A 285 -1.30 -17.15 26.69
CA ILE A 285 -1.31 -15.69 26.73
C ILE A 285 -2.73 -15.14 26.68
N ASN A 286 -3.24 -14.73 27.84
CA ASN A 286 -4.52 -14.05 27.98
C ASN A 286 -4.45 -12.60 27.46
N PRO A 287 -5.57 -11.96 27.10
CA PRO A 287 -5.59 -10.56 26.64
C PRO A 287 -4.87 -9.57 27.58
N LEU A 288 -5.04 -9.72 28.90
CA LEU A 288 -4.35 -8.91 29.91
C LEU A 288 -2.82 -9.11 29.86
N LEU A 289 -2.40 -10.36 29.72
CA LEU A 289 -1.00 -10.76 29.68
C LEU A 289 -0.34 -10.32 28.36
N ALA A 290 -1.08 -10.37 27.25
CA ALA A 290 -0.68 -9.82 25.96
C ALA A 290 -0.40 -8.31 26.03
N ASP A 291 -1.22 -7.53 26.75
CA ASP A 291 -0.98 -6.10 26.93
C ASP A 291 0.27 -5.83 27.79
N LEU A 292 0.52 -6.63 28.83
CA LEU A 292 1.73 -6.54 29.66
C LEU A 292 2.99 -6.90 28.86
N ILE A 293 2.96 -8.00 28.10
CA ILE A 293 4.08 -8.42 27.25
C ILE A 293 4.36 -7.37 26.18
N ALA A 294 3.32 -6.85 25.51
CA ALA A 294 3.52 -5.87 24.44
C ALA A 294 4.19 -4.58 24.94
N LYS A 295 3.96 -4.20 26.20
CA LYS A 295 4.63 -3.05 26.84
C LYS A 295 6.08 -3.38 27.24
N ALA A 296 6.33 -4.59 27.75
CA ALA A 296 7.67 -4.99 28.20
C ALA A 296 8.63 -5.34 27.04
N TYR A 297 8.10 -5.93 25.96
CA TYR A 297 8.86 -6.44 24.82
C TYR A 297 8.34 -5.86 23.49
N PRO A 298 8.61 -4.56 23.20
CA PRO A 298 8.14 -3.93 21.97
C PRO A 298 8.75 -4.50 20.69
N SER A 299 9.92 -5.17 20.78
CA SER A 299 10.58 -5.83 19.64
C SER A 299 9.93 -7.16 19.23
N GLY A 300 9.12 -7.78 20.09
CA GLY A 300 8.54 -9.11 19.88
C GLY A 300 9.10 -10.17 20.83
N ILE A 301 8.49 -11.35 20.82
CA ILE A 301 8.84 -12.50 21.67
C ILE A 301 8.84 -13.81 20.89
N LYS A 302 9.50 -14.85 21.42
CA LYS A 302 9.38 -16.21 20.88
C LYS A 302 8.14 -16.91 21.43
N VAL A 303 7.30 -17.41 20.52
CA VAL A 303 6.10 -18.18 20.83
C VAL A 303 6.16 -19.56 20.19
N ARG A 304 5.47 -20.53 20.78
CA ARG A 304 5.31 -21.84 20.14
C ARG A 304 4.41 -21.68 18.91
N SER A 305 4.74 -22.43 17.86
CA SER A 305 4.07 -22.38 16.55
C SER A 305 3.95 -23.78 15.96
N SER A 306 2.98 -23.98 15.08
CA SER A 306 2.83 -25.21 14.31
C SER A 306 4.01 -25.47 13.38
N ILE A 307 4.74 -24.43 12.92
CA ILE A 307 5.91 -24.59 12.05
C ILE A 307 7.03 -25.37 12.74
N THR A 308 7.20 -25.18 14.05
CA THR A 308 8.25 -25.80 14.87
C THR A 308 7.76 -27.05 15.61
N CYS A 309 6.52 -27.49 15.38
CA CYS A 309 5.97 -28.62 16.11
C CYS A 309 6.69 -29.92 15.71
N GLY A 310 7.12 -30.71 16.69
CA GLY A 310 7.81 -31.97 16.44
C GLY A 310 6.92 -33.02 15.74
N LEU A 311 5.61 -32.99 16.00
CA LEU A 311 4.64 -33.91 15.39
C LEU A 311 4.41 -33.64 13.90
N SER A 312 4.38 -32.36 13.49
CA SER A 312 4.31 -32.01 12.08
C SER A 312 5.61 -32.34 11.35
N LEU A 313 6.70 -32.49 12.09
CA LEU A 313 8.01 -32.96 11.62
C LEU A 313 8.17 -34.48 11.83
N GLY A 314 7.09 -35.25 11.78
CA GLY A 314 7.13 -36.72 11.68
C GLY A 314 7.54 -37.49 12.93
N GLN A 315 7.49 -36.88 14.13
CA GLN A 315 7.70 -37.63 15.40
C GLN A 315 6.74 -38.82 15.57
N THR A 316 5.57 -38.78 14.95
CA THR A 316 4.54 -39.82 15.00
C THR A 316 4.16 -40.30 13.60
N GLN A 317 3.73 -41.56 13.48
CA GLN A 317 3.22 -42.11 12.22
C GLN A 317 1.95 -41.42 11.71
N ARG A 318 1.23 -40.71 12.59
CA ARG A 318 0.11 -39.83 12.23
C ARG A 318 0.62 -38.40 12.16
N ASN A 319 0.30 -37.70 11.08
CA ASN A 319 0.50 -36.26 11.00
C ASN A 319 -0.42 -35.59 12.03
N GLY A 320 0.09 -34.57 12.72
CA GLY A 320 -0.67 -33.89 13.75
C GLY A 320 0.14 -32.81 14.45
N ILE A 321 -0.49 -32.14 15.41
CA ILE A 321 0.08 -31.00 16.13
C ILE A 321 -0.15 -31.14 17.63
N CYS A 322 0.72 -30.49 18.41
CA CYS A 322 0.63 -30.46 19.86
C CYS A 322 -0.30 -29.33 20.32
N GLN A 323 -1.03 -29.56 21.42
CA GLN A 323 -1.96 -28.57 22.00
C GLN A 323 -1.24 -27.24 22.28
N LEU A 324 -0.04 -27.28 22.87
CA LEU A 324 0.74 -26.07 23.20
C LEU A 324 1.29 -25.34 21.96
N CYS A 325 1.50 -26.05 20.86
CA CYS A 325 2.02 -25.50 19.61
C CYS A 325 0.93 -24.73 18.85
N TYR A 326 -0.31 -25.21 18.97
CA TYR A 326 -1.49 -24.54 18.42
C TYR A 326 -1.96 -23.39 19.34
N GLY A 327 -2.13 -23.67 20.63
CA GLY A 327 -2.63 -22.73 21.63
C GLY A 327 -4.15 -22.79 21.78
N TRP A 328 -4.78 -21.62 21.86
CA TRP A 328 -6.23 -21.52 22.10
C TRP A 328 -7.09 -21.84 20.87
N ASP A 329 -8.27 -22.38 21.13
CA ASP A 329 -9.42 -22.23 20.24
C ASP A 329 -9.94 -20.80 20.37
N LEU A 330 -10.07 -20.11 19.23
CA LEU A 330 -10.51 -18.73 19.18
C LEU A 330 -12.00 -18.57 19.50
N SER A 331 -12.77 -19.66 19.40
CA SER A 331 -14.21 -19.66 19.63
C SER A 331 -14.52 -19.73 21.13
N LEU A 332 -13.84 -20.62 21.84
CA LEU A 332 -14.00 -20.79 23.29
C LEU A 332 -13.14 -19.81 24.12
N GLY A 333 -11.96 -19.45 23.62
CA GLY A 333 -11.01 -18.61 24.36
C GLY A 333 -10.15 -19.38 25.38
N ASP A 334 -10.09 -20.71 25.25
CA ASP A 334 -9.29 -21.62 26.06
C ASP A 334 -8.40 -22.49 25.16
N LEU A 335 -7.49 -23.27 25.75
CA LEU A 335 -6.65 -24.23 25.01
C LEU A 335 -7.50 -25.23 24.20
N VAL A 336 -7.08 -25.51 22.96
CA VAL A 336 -7.76 -26.46 22.06
C VAL A 336 -7.88 -27.85 22.69
N GLU A 337 -8.98 -28.55 22.42
CA GLU A 337 -9.18 -29.92 22.91
C GLU A 337 -8.37 -30.96 22.11
N LEU A 338 -8.04 -32.08 22.76
CA LEU A 338 -7.40 -33.20 22.08
C LEU A 338 -8.38 -33.87 21.12
N GLY A 339 -7.91 -34.22 19.93
CA GLY A 339 -8.72 -34.81 18.87
C GLY A 339 -9.44 -33.79 17.98
N GLU A 340 -9.23 -32.48 18.17
CA GLU A 340 -9.83 -31.45 17.34
C GLU A 340 -9.16 -31.33 15.96
N ALA A 341 -9.97 -31.24 14.89
CA ALA A 341 -9.50 -31.14 13.50
C ALA A 341 -9.12 -29.70 13.11
N VAL A 342 -8.08 -29.18 13.76
CA VAL A 342 -7.57 -27.81 13.55
C VAL A 342 -7.15 -27.51 12.10
N GLY A 343 -6.76 -28.53 11.33
CA GLY A 343 -6.43 -28.40 9.92
C GLY A 343 -7.62 -27.98 9.05
N ILE A 344 -8.80 -28.59 9.26
CA ILE A 344 -10.02 -28.25 8.51
C ILE A 344 -10.48 -26.83 8.88
N LEU A 345 -10.44 -26.50 10.18
CA LEU A 345 -10.77 -25.15 10.66
C LEU A 345 -9.87 -24.08 10.04
N ALA A 346 -8.57 -24.36 9.91
CA ALA A 346 -7.64 -23.44 9.26
C ALA A 346 -7.90 -23.28 7.76
N ALA A 347 -8.15 -24.38 7.05
CA ALA A 347 -8.46 -24.33 5.63
C ALA A 347 -9.73 -23.50 5.34
N GLN A 348 -10.77 -23.65 6.16
CA GLN A 348 -12.00 -22.86 6.07
C GLN A 348 -11.77 -21.39 6.43
N SER A 349 -11.03 -21.13 7.51
CA SER A 349 -10.72 -19.77 7.97
C SER A 349 -9.89 -18.96 6.96
N ILE A 350 -9.11 -19.64 6.11
CA ILE A 350 -8.39 -19.01 4.99
C ILE A 350 -9.29 -18.90 3.76
N GLY A 351 -10.05 -19.97 3.49
CA GLY A 351 -10.82 -20.14 2.28
C GLY A 351 -12.09 -19.31 2.17
N GLU A 352 -12.91 -19.30 3.24
CA GLU A 352 -14.18 -18.58 3.27
C GLU A 352 -13.98 -17.07 3.06
N PRO A 353 -13.04 -16.39 3.76
CA PRO A 353 -12.76 -14.99 3.47
C PRO A 353 -12.23 -14.78 2.06
N GLY A 354 -11.49 -15.75 1.49
CA GLY A 354 -11.08 -15.70 0.08
C GLY A 354 -12.26 -15.60 -0.89
N THR A 355 -13.34 -16.35 -0.66
CA THR A 355 -14.59 -16.21 -1.42
C THR A 355 -15.31 -14.90 -1.12
N GLN A 356 -15.23 -14.41 0.12
CA GLN A 356 -15.85 -13.14 0.49
C GLN A 356 -15.11 -11.93 -0.08
N LEU A 357 -13.78 -12.01 -0.23
CA LEU A 357 -12.93 -10.96 -0.80
C LEU A 357 -13.24 -10.75 -2.27
N THR A 358 -13.43 -11.84 -3.00
CA THR A 358 -13.95 -11.74 -4.36
C THR A 358 -15.32 -11.07 -4.28
N MET A 359 -16.22 -11.57 -3.42
CA MET A 359 -17.57 -11.03 -3.21
C MET A 359 -17.69 -9.54 -2.87
N ARG A 360 -16.80 -9.00 -2.03
CA ARG A 360 -16.87 -7.61 -1.55
C ARG A 360 -16.41 -6.59 -2.58
N THR A 361 -15.52 -6.97 -3.49
CA THR A 361 -15.14 -6.09 -4.62
C THR A 361 -16.30 -5.81 -5.58
N PHE A 362 -17.40 -6.56 -5.48
CA PHE A 362 -18.55 -6.47 -6.39
C PHE A 362 -19.54 -5.35 -6.06
N HIS A 363 -19.73 -4.99 -4.78
CA HIS A 363 -20.72 -3.97 -4.40
C HIS A 363 -20.36 -2.54 -4.84
N THR A 364 -19.16 -2.33 -5.36
CA THR A 364 -18.74 -1.03 -5.92
C THR A 364 -19.00 -0.92 -7.43
N GLY A 365 -19.38 -2.00 -8.13
CA GLY A 365 -19.83 -1.96 -9.52
C GLY A 365 -18.81 -1.39 -10.52
N GLY A 366 -17.52 -1.70 -10.32
CA GLY A 366 -16.43 -1.16 -11.14
C GLY A 366 -16.02 0.27 -10.80
N VAL A 367 -16.62 0.88 -9.77
CA VAL A 367 -16.22 2.20 -9.27
C VAL A 367 -14.91 2.08 -8.51
N ILE A 368 -13.95 2.90 -8.90
CA ILE A 368 -12.63 2.92 -8.29
C ILE A 368 -12.71 3.67 -6.96
N SER A 369 -12.44 2.95 -5.89
CA SER A 369 -12.22 3.49 -4.55
C SER A 369 -10.90 2.95 -4.02
N GLY A 370 -9.79 3.33 -4.65
CA GLY A 370 -8.45 3.02 -4.16
C GLY A 370 -8.06 3.91 -2.98
N GLN A 371 -6.93 3.63 -2.33
CA GLN A 371 -6.27 4.63 -1.50
C GLN A 371 -5.65 5.67 -2.45
N ALA A 372 -5.92 6.96 -2.20
CA ALA A 372 -5.18 8.02 -2.88
C ALA A 372 -3.70 7.85 -2.53
N THR A 373 -2.78 8.19 -3.44
CA THR A 373 -1.47 8.63 -2.95
C THR A 373 -1.73 9.77 -1.98
N ASP A 374 -1.15 9.71 -0.78
CA ASP A 374 -1.43 10.69 0.28
C ASP A 374 -0.92 12.07 -0.18
N ARG A 375 -1.78 12.79 -0.89
CA ARG A 375 -1.50 14.14 -1.39
C ARG A 375 -1.90 15.13 -0.31
N LEU A 376 -0.90 15.84 0.20
CA LEU A 376 -1.11 16.85 1.23
C LEU A 376 -1.69 18.11 0.58
N ARG A 377 -2.82 18.61 1.11
CA ARG A 377 -3.56 19.76 0.57
C ARG A 377 -3.48 20.97 1.49
N ALA A 378 -3.54 22.16 0.90
CA ALA A 378 -3.54 23.41 1.64
C ALA A 378 -4.84 23.61 2.44
N SER A 379 -4.74 23.79 3.75
CA SER A 379 -5.87 24.13 4.62
C SER A 379 -6.44 25.54 4.41
N GLY A 380 -5.73 26.39 3.66
CA GLY A 380 -6.20 27.74 3.35
C GLY A 380 -5.39 28.37 2.23
N GLY A 381 -5.98 29.37 1.57
CA GLY A 381 -5.31 30.09 0.51
C GLY A 381 -4.32 31.13 1.04
N GLY A 382 -3.22 31.33 0.32
CA GLY A 382 -2.19 32.31 0.66
C GLY A 382 -0.95 32.18 -0.20
N ARG A 383 0.06 33.00 0.10
CA ARG A 383 1.35 32.99 -0.61
C ARG A 383 2.30 32.03 0.08
N VAL A 384 2.91 31.12 -0.69
CA VAL A 384 3.85 30.12 -0.19
C VAL A 384 5.24 30.72 -0.03
N ILE A 385 5.89 30.43 1.11
CA ILE A 385 7.24 30.86 1.44
C ILE A 385 7.98 29.66 2.04
N TYR A 386 9.10 29.30 1.43
CA TYR A 386 10.07 28.38 2.02
C TYR A 386 11.07 29.21 2.84
N PRO A 387 11.17 28.99 4.18
CA PRO A 387 12.03 29.77 5.06
C PRO A 387 13.50 29.31 5.00
N SER A 388 13.75 28.04 4.68
CA SER A 388 15.09 27.45 4.59
C SER A 388 15.35 26.83 3.23
N ARG A 389 16.63 26.68 2.91
CA ARG A 389 17.16 26.07 1.70
C ARG A 389 17.27 24.58 1.93
N THR A 390 16.62 23.77 1.11
CA THR A 390 16.56 22.31 1.29
C THR A 390 17.01 21.61 0.03
N SER A 391 17.99 20.71 0.15
CA SER A 391 18.51 19.93 -0.98
C SER A 391 17.44 19.00 -1.58
N GLY A 392 17.44 18.89 -2.90
CA GLY A 392 16.46 18.08 -3.62
C GLY A 392 16.68 18.06 -5.12
N ARG A 393 15.77 17.42 -5.85
CA ARG A 393 15.84 17.26 -7.31
C ARG A 393 14.48 17.48 -7.96
N LEU A 394 14.47 18.15 -9.11
CA LEU A 394 13.28 18.20 -9.96
C LEU A 394 13.03 16.84 -10.61
N ILE A 395 11.85 16.30 -10.39
CA ILE A 395 11.39 15.05 -10.97
C ILE A 395 10.04 15.26 -11.65
N ARG A 396 9.68 14.34 -12.55
CA ARG A 396 8.36 14.32 -13.14
C ARG A 396 7.46 13.47 -12.24
N ALA A 397 6.61 14.13 -11.47
CA ALA A 397 5.66 13.47 -10.59
C ALA A 397 4.61 12.70 -11.41
N ASN A 398 3.86 11.83 -10.73
CA ASN A 398 2.75 11.11 -11.34
C ASN A 398 1.72 12.13 -11.88
N GLY A 399 1.29 11.96 -13.13
CA GLY A 399 0.42 12.93 -13.83
C GLY A 399 1.16 14.06 -14.57
N GLY A 400 2.49 14.00 -14.69
CA GLY A 400 3.26 14.87 -15.59
C GLY A 400 3.52 16.29 -15.05
N MET A 401 3.25 16.53 -13.76
CA MET A 401 3.67 17.76 -13.09
C MET A 401 5.16 17.71 -12.75
N ILE A 402 5.82 18.87 -12.78
CA ILE A 402 7.19 18.98 -12.30
C ILE A 402 7.12 19.16 -10.79
N GLY A 403 7.62 18.17 -10.05
CA GLY A 403 7.71 18.17 -8.60
C GLY A 403 9.16 18.28 -8.13
N PHE A 404 9.36 18.72 -6.89
CA PHE A 404 10.66 18.83 -6.25
C PHE A 404 10.79 17.76 -5.15
N PHE A 405 11.63 16.75 -5.40
CA PHE A 405 11.90 15.65 -4.47
C PHE A 405 12.86 16.09 -3.37
N LEU A 406 12.49 15.90 -2.11
CA LEU A 406 13.25 16.31 -0.93
C LEU A 406 14.23 15.22 -0.47
N TYR A 407 15.49 15.58 -0.19
CA TYR A 407 16.44 14.69 0.50
C TYR A 407 16.49 14.92 2.01
N GLN A 408 15.98 16.06 2.48
CA GLN A 408 15.98 16.47 3.87
C GLN A 408 14.62 17.08 4.23
N ASN A 409 14.33 17.18 5.52
CA ASN A 409 13.08 17.76 6.00
C ASN A 409 12.97 19.24 5.59
N CYS A 410 11.79 19.64 5.12
CA CYS A 410 11.51 20.97 4.61
C CYS A 410 10.32 21.61 5.31
N ASN A 411 10.48 22.87 5.71
CA ASN A 411 9.40 23.65 6.31
C ASN A 411 8.77 24.55 5.24
N LEU A 412 7.45 24.65 5.23
CA LEU A 412 6.68 25.46 4.29
C LEU A 412 5.73 26.38 5.06
N LEU A 413 5.71 27.66 4.70
CA LEU A 413 4.82 28.67 5.27
C LEU A 413 3.82 29.15 4.23
N ILE A 414 2.52 29.14 4.56
CA ILE A 414 1.48 29.81 3.76
C ILE A 414 1.05 31.07 4.50
N VAL A 415 1.32 32.23 3.91
CA VAL A 415 0.99 33.54 4.47
C VAL A 415 -0.29 34.08 3.85
N ARG A 416 -1.30 34.34 4.69
CA ARG A 416 -2.54 35.00 4.25
C ARG A 416 -2.36 36.52 4.15
N PRO A 417 -3.18 37.22 3.34
CA PRO A 417 -3.22 38.68 3.30
C PRO A 417 -3.48 39.31 4.68
N GLN A 418 -4.19 38.62 5.56
CA GLN A 418 -4.53 39.03 6.94
C GLN A 418 -3.43 38.74 7.96
N GLY A 419 -2.22 38.36 7.54
CA GLY A 419 -1.07 38.13 8.44
C GLY A 419 -1.02 36.77 9.15
N LYS A 420 -2.10 35.96 9.13
CA LYS A 420 -2.07 34.58 9.66
C LYS A 420 -1.14 33.70 8.82
N ARG A 421 -0.23 32.97 9.50
CA ARG A 421 0.77 32.06 8.88
C ARG A 421 0.42 30.61 9.22
N LEU A 422 0.25 29.78 8.21
CA LEU A 422 0.08 28.32 8.36
C LEU A 422 1.45 27.66 8.13
N ARG A 423 1.89 26.81 9.06
CA ARG A 423 3.16 26.09 8.96
C ARG A 423 2.90 24.63 8.57
N TYR A 424 3.68 24.12 7.64
CA TYR A 424 3.73 22.72 7.23
C TYR A 424 5.17 22.23 7.33
N GLU A 425 5.35 20.99 7.78
CA GLU A 425 6.65 20.32 7.83
C GLU A 425 6.57 19.07 6.98
N PHE A 426 7.51 18.91 6.05
CA PHE A 426 7.59 17.79 5.13
C PHE A 426 8.86 16.98 5.41
N PRO A 427 8.76 15.66 5.59
CA PRO A 427 9.94 14.81 5.75
C PRO A 427 10.70 14.62 4.43
N ALA A 428 11.94 14.12 4.51
CA ALA A 428 12.69 13.63 3.35
C ALA A 428 11.88 12.54 2.59
N GLY A 429 12.07 12.47 1.27
CA GLY A 429 11.34 11.55 0.38
C GLY A 429 10.06 12.13 -0.22
N VAL A 430 9.56 13.28 0.25
CA VAL A 430 8.33 13.88 -0.28
C VAL A 430 8.59 14.67 -1.56
N ILE A 431 7.63 14.63 -2.49
CA ILE A 431 7.61 15.39 -3.75
C ILE A 431 6.76 16.65 -3.58
N LEU A 432 7.38 17.82 -3.53
CA LEU A 432 6.68 19.10 -3.47
C LEU A 432 6.16 19.51 -4.86
N LEU A 433 4.88 19.86 -4.96
CA LEU A 433 4.24 20.27 -6.23
C LEU A 433 4.17 21.80 -6.39
N ILE A 434 4.55 22.56 -5.36
CA ILE A 434 4.33 24.01 -5.29
C ILE A 434 5.64 24.78 -5.22
N ARG A 435 5.65 25.89 -5.97
CA ARG A 435 6.82 26.77 -6.10
C ARG A 435 6.87 27.83 -5.00
N HIS A 436 8.08 28.29 -4.69
CA HIS A 436 8.27 29.43 -3.81
C HIS A 436 7.52 30.66 -4.36
N GLY A 437 6.82 31.38 -3.50
CA GLY A 437 6.07 32.59 -3.86
C GLY A 437 4.77 32.34 -4.62
N GLN A 438 4.40 31.09 -4.91
CA GLN A 438 3.14 30.76 -5.58
C GLN A 438 1.95 31.12 -4.69
N TRP A 439 0.91 31.68 -5.32
CA TRP A 439 -0.39 31.83 -4.68
C TRP A 439 -1.14 30.51 -4.76
N VAL A 440 -1.54 30.04 -3.58
CA VAL A 440 -2.20 28.76 -3.40
C VAL A 440 -3.65 29.00 -2.99
N GLN A 441 -4.56 28.24 -3.61
CA GLN A 441 -5.97 28.23 -3.22
C GLN A 441 -6.20 27.23 -2.08
N PRO A 442 -7.23 27.45 -1.24
CA PRO A 442 -7.64 26.41 -0.29
C PRO A 442 -7.91 25.09 -1.04
N MET A 443 -7.50 23.96 -0.44
CA MET A 443 -7.57 22.60 -0.99
C MET A 443 -6.67 22.28 -2.19
N GLN A 444 -5.82 23.20 -2.62
CA GLN A 444 -4.81 22.93 -3.65
C GLN A 444 -3.73 21.96 -3.13
N GLU A 445 -3.26 21.06 -4.00
CA GLU A 445 -2.27 20.03 -3.70
C GLU A 445 -0.88 20.66 -3.48
N LEU A 446 -0.31 20.47 -2.29
CA LEU A 446 1.00 20.97 -1.86
C LEU A 446 2.12 19.97 -2.18
N ALA A 447 1.90 18.69 -1.86
CA ALA A 447 2.93 17.67 -1.94
C ALA A 447 2.34 16.26 -2.17
N GLU A 448 3.14 15.36 -2.71
CA GLU A 448 2.87 13.93 -2.88
C GLU A 448 3.93 13.12 -2.12
N THR A 449 3.52 12.14 -1.32
CA THR A 449 4.44 11.20 -0.66
C THR A 449 4.87 10.12 -1.65
N SER A 450 6.17 9.84 -1.78
CA SER A 450 6.64 8.63 -2.47
C SER A 450 6.63 7.43 -1.53
N ASP A 451 6.28 6.25 -2.03
CA ASP A 451 6.53 5.00 -1.30
C ASP A 451 8.04 4.76 -1.17
N ASP A 452 8.51 4.31 0.01
CA ASP A 452 9.94 4.13 0.29
C ASP A 452 10.62 3.10 -0.64
N GLU A 453 9.86 2.17 -1.25
CA GLU A 453 10.36 1.25 -2.27
C GLU A 453 10.92 1.96 -3.53
N GLN A 454 10.51 3.21 -3.77
CA GLN A 454 10.90 3.99 -4.95
C GLN A 454 12.31 4.58 -4.84
N LEU A 455 12.99 4.41 -3.71
CA LEU A 455 14.39 4.85 -3.50
C LEU A 455 15.42 3.95 -4.20
N ASN A 456 15.03 2.76 -4.68
CA ASN A 456 15.88 1.91 -5.49
C ASN A 456 16.05 2.47 -6.92
N ARG A 457 17.17 3.19 -7.11
CA ARG A 457 17.54 3.91 -8.35
C ARG A 457 17.60 3.07 -9.62
N ALA A 458 17.66 1.74 -9.51
CA ALA A 458 17.86 0.84 -10.66
C ALA A 458 16.64 0.76 -11.60
N ASN A 459 15.43 1.02 -11.11
CA ASN A 459 14.18 0.75 -11.84
C ASN A 459 13.44 2.01 -12.33
N TRP A 460 14.07 3.19 -12.28
CA TRP A 460 13.43 4.44 -12.73
C TRP A 460 13.38 4.53 -14.26
N LEU A 461 12.18 4.74 -14.81
CA LEU A 461 12.01 4.94 -16.25
C LEU A 461 12.49 6.33 -16.68
N LYS A 462 13.38 6.35 -17.67
CA LYS A 462 13.85 7.56 -18.36
C LYS A 462 12.79 8.00 -19.37
N LYS A 463 12.19 9.18 -19.18
CA LYS A 463 11.22 9.77 -20.12
C LYS A 463 11.72 11.10 -20.68
N PRO A 464 11.77 11.27 -22.02
CA PRO A 464 12.14 12.54 -22.62
C PRO A 464 11.01 13.57 -22.47
N TYR A 465 11.34 14.75 -21.99
CA TYR A 465 10.49 15.93 -21.84
C TYR A 465 10.89 16.97 -22.88
N GLN A 466 9.92 17.41 -23.67
CA GLN A 466 10.16 18.38 -24.74
C GLN A 466 10.09 19.79 -24.19
N ILE A 467 11.15 20.57 -24.38
CA ILE A 467 11.15 22.00 -24.10
C ILE A 467 10.53 22.69 -25.31
N SER A 468 9.29 23.16 -25.19
CA SER A 468 8.69 24.00 -26.23
C SER A 468 8.84 25.48 -25.89
N SER A 469 9.06 26.30 -26.93
CA SER A 469 8.96 27.75 -26.76
C SER A 469 7.50 28.15 -26.61
N GLN A 470 7.15 28.98 -25.63
CA GLN A 470 5.80 29.54 -25.56
C GLN A 470 5.60 30.74 -26.50
N LEU A 471 6.68 31.19 -27.14
CA LEU A 471 6.73 32.49 -27.80
C LEU A 471 7.57 32.46 -29.09
N GLY A 472 7.26 33.34 -30.04
CA GLY A 472 7.89 33.36 -31.37
C GLY A 472 9.08 34.32 -31.47
N GLY A 473 10.18 33.90 -32.10
CA GLY A 473 11.36 34.74 -32.31
C GLY A 473 12.55 34.02 -32.95
N ASN A 474 13.62 34.76 -33.23
CA ASN A 474 14.86 34.21 -33.80
C ASN A 474 15.83 33.79 -32.69
N LEU A 475 16.42 32.60 -32.82
CA LEU A 475 17.36 32.03 -31.86
C LEU A 475 18.78 32.54 -32.11
N TYR A 476 19.43 33.10 -31.08
CA TYR A 476 20.82 33.57 -31.12
C TYR A 476 21.66 32.86 -30.04
N TYR A 477 22.86 32.46 -30.41
CA TYR A 477 23.83 31.76 -29.54
C TYR A 477 24.90 32.73 -29.03
N VAL A 478 25.30 32.60 -27.77
CA VAL A 478 26.52 33.24 -27.24
C VAL A 478 27.28 32.18 -26.43
N GLY A 479 28.61 32.11 -26.64
CA GLY A 479 29.48 31.00 -26.23
C GLY A 479 29.57 30.68 -24.73
N GLU A 480 30.29 29.58 -24.47
CA GLU A 480 30.49 28.92 -23.17
C GLU A 480 30.79 29.88 -22.03
N SER A 481 30.01 29.77 -20.95
CA SER A 481 30.37 30.41 -19.69
C SER A 481 31.53 29.64 -19.05
N LYS A 482 32.49 30.34 -18.41
CA LYS A 482 33.69 29.74 -17.79
C LYS A 482 33.42 28.75 -16.64
N ASN A 483 32.16 28.50 -16.29
CA ASN A 483 31.76 27.40 -15.42
C ASN A 483 31.19 26.28 -16.30
N SER A 484 31.89 25.16 -16.34
CA SER A 484 31.51 23.94 -17.06
C SER A 484 30.11 23.49 -16.66
N ASP A 485 29.32 23.12 -17.69
CA ASP A 485 28.02 22.41 -17.69
C ASP A 485 26.80 23.21 -18.21
N LEU A 486 26.94 24.50 -18.55
CA LEU A 486 25.81 25.34 -18.99
C LEU A 486 26.10 26.22 -20.21
N MET A 487 25.18 26.17 -21.17
CA MET A 487 25.18 27.01 -22.39
C MET A 487 24.12 28.12 -22.31
N ASP A 488 24.52 29.36 -22.59
CA ASP A 488 23.63 30.54 -22.60
C ASP A 488 23.04 30.79 -24.00
N ARG A 489 21.71 30.69 -24.14
CA ARG A 489 21.01 30.93 -25.43
C ARG A 489 19.98 32.05 -25.30
N TRP A 490 19.78 32.82 -26.38
CA TRP A 490 18.95 34.02 -26.39
C TRP A 490 17.91 33.96 -27.52
N VAL A 491 16.69 34.49 -27.31
CA VAL A 491 15.65 34.58 -28.35
C VAL A 491 15.16 36.02 -28.48
N LEU A 492 15.15 36.54 -29.71
CA LEU A 492 14.69 37.89 -30.06
C LEU A 492 13.35 37.83 -30.81
N SER A 493 12.29 38.45 -30.29
CA SER A 493 10.97 38.52 -30.96
C SER A 493 10.83 39.71 -31.91
N GLY A 494 10.13 39.49 -33.03
CA GLY A 494 9.64 40.54 -33.93
C GLY A 494 8.12 40.49 -34.10
N SER A 495 7.34 40.99 -33.15
CA SER A 495 5.94 41.43 -33.41
C SER A 495 5.39 42.29 -32.26
N ARG A 496 4.50 43.22 -32.60
CA ARG A 496 3.79 44.14 -31.69
C ARG A 496 2.54 43.46 -31.14
N LEU A 497 2.51 43.23 -29.83
CA LEU A 497 1.27 43.10 -29.06
C LEU A 497 1.52 43.78 -27.71
N SER A 498 1.25 45.09 -27.64
CA SER A 498 1.16 45.80 -26.37
C SER A 498 -0.21 45.49 -25.76
N GLN A 499 -0.25 44.60 -24.79
CA GLN A 499 -1.38 44.56 -23.85
C GLN A 499 -0.84 44.79 -22.45
N ASN A 500 -1.15 45.97 -21.92
CA ASN A 500 -0.99 46.33 -20.52
C ASN A 500 -1.94 45.48 -19.66
N TYR A 501 -1.56 44.23 -19.39
CA TYR A 501 -2.16 43.45 -18.30
C TYR A 501 -1.21 43.43 -17.11
N LYS A 502 -1.48 44.29 -16.13
CA LYS A 502 -0.81 44.31 -14.81
C LYS A 502 -1.17 43.13 -13.90
N TYR A 503 -1.78 42.06 -14.42
CA TYR A 503 -2.20 40.91 -13.61
C TYR A 503 -1.87 39.57 -14.26
N LYS A 504 -1.04 38.81 -13.52
CA LYS A 504 -0.77 37.35 -13.57
C LYS A 504 -0.12 36.82 -14.85
N THR A 505 1.12 36.34 -14.76
CA THR A 505 1.46 34.91 -14.53
C THR A 505 2.98 34.70 -14.48
N PHE A 506 3.40 33.82 -13.56
CA PHE A 506 4.57 32.93 -13.64
C PHE A 506 5.91 33.51 -14.16
N GLY A 507 6.81 33.78 -13.22
CA GLY A 507 8.26 33.82 -13.43
C GLY A 507 8.94 33.77 -12.07
N LEU A 508 9.82 32.78 -11.85
CA LEU A 508 10.64 32.70 -10.65
C LEU A 508 11.69 33.82 -10.73
N THR A 509 11.40 35.02 -10.21
CA THR A 509 12.38 36.11 -10.16
C THR A 509 13.30 35.99 -8.95
N ARG A 510 14.54 35.61 -9.27
CA ARG A 510 15.85 36.09 -8.78
C ARG A 510 16.20 36.24 -7.30
N PHE A 511 15.31 36.11 -6.31
CA PHE A 511 15.72 36.28 -4.91
C PHE A 511 15.14 35.29 -3.89
N GLY A 512 14.58 34.14 -4.32
CA GLY A 512 13.86 33.23 -3.40
C GLY A 512 14.13 31.72 -3.51
N ASP A 513 14.84 31.22 -4.52
CA ASP A 513 15.25 29.81 -4.59
C ASP A 513 16.77 29.75 -4.45
N TRP A 514 17.27 29.83 -3.23
CA TRP A 514 18.59 29.30 -2.96
C TRP A 514 18.39 27.86 -2.55
N ILE A 515 18.56 26.92 -3.47
CA ILE A 515 18.90 25.54 -3.11
C ILE A 515 20.16 25.27 -3.93
N ASN A 516 21.31 25.62 -3.38
CA ASN A 516 22.58 25.19 -3.94
C ASN A 516 22.75 23.71 -3.56
N CYS A 517 22.74 22.82 -4.54
CA CYS A 517 23.23 21.47 -4.40
C CYS A 517 24.75 21.50 -4.57
N GLU A 518 25.51 21.49 -3.47
CA GLU A 518 26.91 21.07 -3.52
C GLU A 518 26.96 19.59 -3.11
N THR A 519 27.02 18.69 -4.08
CA THR A 519 27.39 17.29 -3.85
C THR A 519 28.62 16.96 -4.67
N SER A 520 29.70 16.55 -4.00
CA SER A 520 31.01 16.24 -4.58
C SER A 520 31.06 14.98 -5.44
N LYS A 521 29.95 14.26 -5.62
CA LYS A 521 29.87 13.05 -6.45
C LYS A 521 28.48 12.93 -7.10
N GLY A 522 28.39 13.29 -8.38
CA GLY A 522 27.23 13.02 -9.23
C GLY A 522 26.60 14.29 -9.79
N SER A 523 26.80 14.53 -11.09
CA SER A 523 26.23 15.64 -11.86
C SER A 523 24.70 15.54 -11.91
N SER A 524 24.02 16.38 -11.12
CA SER A 524 22.61 16.71 -11.33
C SER A 524 22.54 17.85 -12.33
N PHE A 525 22.07 17.56 -13.55
CA PHE A 525 21.81 18.57 -14.57
C PHE A 525 20.77 19.56 -14.10
N ASP A 526 21.20 20.79 -13.87
CA ASP A 526 20.37 21.94 -13.54
C ASP A 526 19.62 22.41 -14.79
N PHE A 527 18.31 22.21 -14.80
CA PHE A 527 17.44 22.85 -15.79
C PHE A 527 17.13 24.27 -15.37
N TYR A 528 17.99 25.17 -15.81
CA TYR A 528 17.73 26.59 -15.75
C TYR A 528 16.60 26.94 -16.74
N GLN A 529 15.40 27.21 -16.24
CA GLN A 529 14.40 27.97 -17.00
C GLN A 529 14.10 29.23 -16.23
N ASN A 530 14.88 30.29 -16.46
CA ASN A 530 14.53 31.64 -16.01
C ASN A 530 15.02 32.69 -17.00
N GLN A 531 14.12 33.08 -17.90
CA GLN A 531 13.75 34.45 -18.32
C GLN A 531 13.17 34.44 -19.74
N LEU A 532 11.92 33.99 -19.88
CA LEU A 532 11.08 34.38 -21.02
C LEU A 532 10.16 35.52 -20.56
N ALA A 533 10.74 36.70 -20.38
CA ALA A 533 10.00 37.90 -20.69
C ALA A 533 10.31 38.18 -22.16
N LEU A 534 9.39 37.81 -23.06
CA LEU A 534 9.43 38.41 -24.38
C LEU A 534 9.16 39.89 -24.21
N VAL A 535 10.15 40.65 -24.60
CA VAL A 535 10.05 42.08 -24.68
C VAL A 535 10.23 42.42 -26.15
N SER A 536 9.22 43.10 -26.70
CA SER A 536 9.11 43.42 -28.13
C SER A 536 10.39 44.07 -28.65
N GLY A 537 10.70 43.93 -29.94
CA GLY A 537 11.91 44.45 -30.60
C GLY A 537 12.13 45.98 -30.55
N LEU A 538 11.38 46.71 -29.73
CA LEU A 538 11.43 48.15 -29.55
C LEU A 538 11.61 48.60 -28.08
N ASP A 539 11.45 47.71 -27.10
CA ASP A 539 11.62 48.04 -25.69
C ASP A 539 13.12 48.15 -25.38
N THR A 540 13.60 49.39 -25.49
CA THR A 540 14.96 49.79 -25.17
C THR A 540 14.94 50.53 -23.84
N PHE A 541 15.91 50.25 -22.98
CA PHE A 541 16.18 51.08 -21.81
C PHE A 541 17.54 51.75 -21.98
N SER A 542 17.64 53.00 -21.56
CA SER A 542 18.88 53.77 -21.61
C SER A 542 19.63 53.63 -20.28
N VAL A 543 20.94 53.40 -20.38
CA VAL A 543 21.83 53.27 -19.23
C VAL A 543 23.01 54.20 -19.40
N THR A 544 23.41 54.89 -18.33
CA THR A 544 24.58 55.78 -18.37
C THR A 544 25.85 54.99 -18.61
N THR A 545 26.67 55.42 -19.57
CA THR A 545 27.88 54.70 -20.03
C THR A 545 28.90 54.40 -18.93
N LYS A 546 28.91 55.17 -17.83
CA LYS A 546 29.79 54.92 -16.66
C LYS A 546 29.47 53.62 -15.90
N GLN A 547 28.28 53.04 -16.09
CA GLN A 547 27.86 51.80 -15.43
C GLN A 547 28.29 50.53 -16.18
N ILE A 548 28.86 50.65 -17.39
CA ILE A 548 29.26 49.54 -18.27
C ILE A 548 30.76 49.71 -18.59
N PRO A 549 31.59 48.65 -18.55
CA PRO A 549 33.00 48.77 -18.93
C PRO A 549 33.17 49.20 -20.40
N MET A 550 34.23 49.95 -20.68
CA MET A 550 34.43 50.74 -21.90
C MET A 550 34.50 49.89 -23.19
N HIS A 551 33.82 50.35 -24.25
CA HIS A 551 33.80 49.82 -25.63
C HIS A 551 33.12 48.46 -25.91
N SER A 552 31.86 48.26 -25.52
CA SER A 552 31.03 47.23 -26.18
C SER A 552 30.51 47.75 -27.53
N GLN A 553 30.86 47.08 -28.64
CA GLN A 553 30.35 47.43 -29.98
C GLN A 553 28.82 47.22 -30.07
N PRO A 554 28.08 48.05 -30.85
CA PRO A 554 26.67 47.81 -31.15
C PRO A 554 26.48 46.40 -31.70
N GLY A 555 25.61 45.62 -31.08
CA GLY A 555 25.38 44.22 -31.40
C GLY A 555 25.76 43.23 -30.30
N ASN A 556 26.65 43.60 -29.37
CA ASN A 556 27.07 42.74 -28.27
C ASN A 556 25.98 42.60 -27.18
N PHE A 557 25.94 41.43 -26.53
CA PHE A 557 24.99 41.14 -25.46
C PHE A 557 25.60 41.38 -24.07
N ILE A 558 24.86 42.08 -23.21
CA ILE A 558 25.19 42.34 -21.81
C ILE A 558 24.36 41.41 -20.92
N ASN A 559 25.02 40.66 -20.05
CA ASN A 559 24.41 39.71 -19.13
C ASN A 559 23.96 40.37 -17.83
N THR A 560 22.98 39.78 -17.16
CA THR A 560 22.45 40.24 -15.87
C THR A 560 23.44 40.04 -14.69
N ALA A 561 24.62 39.46 -14.92
CA ALA A 561 25.66 39.26 -13.89
C ALA A 561 26.74 40.34 -13.87
N TYR A 562 26.71 41.31 -14.80
CA TYR A 562 27.73 42.37 -14.85
C TYR A 562 27.65 43.29 -13.63
N ARG A 563 28.81 43.66 -13.09
CA ARG A 563 28.96 44.60 -11.97
C ARG A 563 29.31 45.98 -12.53
N SER A 564 28.70 47.01 -11.98
CA SER A 564 29.03 48.40 -12.36
C SER A 564 30.40 48.79 -11.80
N ASN A 565 31.17 49.60 -12.54
CA ASN A 565 32.45 50.14 -12.06
C ASN A 565 32.27 51.12 -10.88
N ILE A 566 31.09 51.74 -10.75
CA ILE A 566 30.77 52.73 -9.71
C ILE A 566 30.35 52.05 -8.39
N SER A 567 29.75 50.86 -8.46
CA SER A 567 29.32 50.10 -7.28
C SER A 567 29.53 48.60 -7.50
N PRO A 568 30.69 48.04 -7.08
CA PRO A 568 31.04 46.64 -7.34
C PRO A 568 30.13 45.63 -6.63
N ASN A 569 29.33 46.09 -5.66
CA ASN A 569 28.37 45.26 -4.91
C ASN A 569 26.96 45.25 -5.51
N LYS A 570 26.63 46.13 -6.47
CA LYS A 570 25.33 46.12 -7.15
C LYS A 570 25.46 45.47 -8.53
N ARG A 571 24.70 44.39 -8.74
CA ARG A 571 24.62 43.67 -10.01
C ARG A 571 23.58 44.32 -10.93
N PHE A 572 23.87 44.29 -12.23
CA PHE A 572 22.93 44.73 -13.25
C PHE A 572 21.67 43.85 -13.25
N GLN A 573 20.48 44.43 -13.16
CA GLN A 573 19.27 43.64 -12.96
C GLN A 573 18.73 43.01 -14.26
N GLU A 574 18.93 43.67 -15.40
CA GLU A 574 18.35 43.30 -16.69
C GLU A 574 19.43 43.27 -17.80
N GLY A 575 19.57 42.15 -18.50
CA GLY A 575 20.53 42.00 -19.60
C GLY A 575 19.88 42.27 -20.94
N GLY A 576 20.69 42.55 -21.96
CA GLY A 576 20.16 42.83 -23.30
C GLY A 576 21.24 43.11 -24.34
N ARG A 577 20.81 43.29 -25.60
CA ARG A 577 21.68 43.60 -26.73
C ARG A 577 21.90 45.10 -26.83
N VAL A 578 23.15 45.54 -26.90
CA VAL A 578 23.48 46.97 -27.10
C VAL A 578 23.07 47.36 -28.52
N ARG A 579 22.12 48.31 -28.65
CA ARG A 579 21.61 48.75 -29.95
C ARG A 579 22.33 50.01 -30.45
N SER A 580 22.55 50.98 -29.57
CA SER A 580 23.35 52.17 -29.87
C SER A 580 24.14 52.65 -28.65
N TRP A 581 25.28 53.29 -28.91
CA TRP A 581 26.21 53.76 -27.88
C TRP A 581 26.52 55.25 -28.12
N SER A 582 26.21 56.11 -27.16
CA SER A 582 26.56 57.54 -27.14
C SER A 582 27.50 57.86 -25.98
N ARG A 583 28.17 59.03 -25.98
CA ARG A 583 29.17 59.40 -24.95
C ARG A 583 28.61 59.35 -23.52
N SER A 584 27.34 59.70 -23.32
CA SER A 584 26.69 59.74 -22.00
C SER A 584 25.73 58.57 -21.73
N THR A 585 25.14 57.96 -22.77
CA THR A 585 24.10 56.93 -22.63
C THR A 585 24.24 55.81 -23.66
N ALA A 586 24.07 54.56 -23.23
CA ALA A 586 23.92 53.39 -24.09
C ALA A 586 22.46 52.94 -24.11
N THR A 587 21.93 52.59 -25.28
CA THR A 587 20.58 52.01 -25.41
C THR A 587 20.68 50.50 -25.52
N ILE A 588 19.99 49.79 -24.64
CA ILE A 588 20.02 48.33 -24.55
C ILE A 588 18.62 47.80 -24.89
N GLN A 589 18.56 46.92 -25.88
CA GLN A 589 17.37 46.17 -26.24
C GLN A 589 17.26 44.96 -25.32
N ARG A 590 16.12 44.82 -24.62
CA ARG A 590 15.86 43.66 -23.75
C ARG A 590 15.77 42.36 -24.55
N VAL A 591 16.32 41.26 -24.02
CA VAL A 591 16.33 39.94 -24.68
C VAL A 591 15.97 38.85 -23.68
N GLY A 592 15.18 37.86 -24.11
CA GLY A 592 14.85 36.69 -23.31
C GLY A 592 15.96 35.64 -23.33
N ARG A 593 16.24 35.02 -22.19
CA ARG A 593 17.29 34.00 -22.01
C ARG A 593 16.65 32.62 -21.82
N ILE A 594 17.13 31.65 -22.58
CA ILE A 594 16.81 30.23 -22.44
C ILE A 594 18.11 29.52 -22.06
N LEU A 595 18.12 28.84 -20.93
CA LEU A 595 19.27 28.03 -20.54
C LEU A 595 18.94 26.56 -20.86
N SER A 596 19.92 25.85 -21.41
CA SER A 596 19.85 24.43 -21.72
C SER A 596 21.09 23.73 -21.15
N PRO A 597 21.00 22.47 -20.69
CA PRO A 597 22.16 21.70 -20.30
C PRO A 597 23.13 21.51 -21.46
N SER A 598 24.42 21.38 -21.16
CA SER A 598 25.51 21.22 -22.16
C SER A 598 25.39 19.98 -23.03
N ASP A 599 24.87 18.88 -22.49
CA ASP A 599 25.01 17.54 -23.09
C ASP A 599 23.98 17.20 -24.17
N GLU A 600 23.03 18.10 -24.46
CA GLU A 600 21.95 17.83 -25.42
C GLU A 600 22.17 18.51 -26.78
N LYS A 601 22.16 17.69 -27.83
CA LYS A 601 22.08 18.17 -29.22
C LYS A 601 20.71 18.80 -29.47
N LEU A 602 20.62 20.12 -29.36
CA LEU A 602 19.47 20.87 -29.89
C LEU A 602 19.40 20.68 -31.41
N SER A 603 18.19 20.49 -31.93
CA SER A 603 17.93 20.24 -33.36
C SER A 603 17.93 21.50 -34.23
N LEU A 604 18.17 22.69 -33.66
CA LEU A 604 17.98 23.98 -34.33
C LEU A 604 19.29 24.77 -34.44
N SER A 605 19.52 25.34 -35.62
CA SER A 605 20.70 26.15 -35.98
C SER A 605 20.57 27.61 -35.52
N TYR A 606 21.73 28.29 -35.43
CA TYR A 606 21.81 29.73 -35.15
C TYR A 606 21.00 30.54 -36.18
N GLY A 607 20.16 31.46 -35.71
CA GLY A 607 19.30 32.30 -36.55
C GLY A 607 17.97 31.66 -36.95
N ALA A 608 17.70 30.40 -36.57
CA ALA A 608 16.42 29.76 -36.87
C ALA A 608 15.25 30.49 -36.20
N ARG A 609 14.16 30.66 -36.95
CA ARG A 609 12.90 31.20 -36.45
C ARG A 609 12.17 30.11 -35.66
N VAL A 610 11.89 30.41 -34.40
CA VAL A 610 11.13 29.58 -33.47
C VAL A 610 9.72 30.13 -33.40
N ASP A 611 8.71 29.30 -33.66
CA ASP A 611 7.32 29.66 -33.46
C ASP A 611 6.82 29.19 -32.07
N PRO A 612 5.77 29.82 -31.51
CA PRO A 612 5.14 29.33 -30.29
C PRO A 612 4.70 27.87 -30.44
N GLY A 613 5.13 27.00 -29.53
CA GLY A 613 4.90 25.56 -29.53
C GLY A 613 6.00 24.72 -30.19
N MET A 614 6.97 25.36 -30.88
CA MET A 614 8.06 24.63 -31.54
C MET A 614 9.02 24.01 -30.51
N ASN A 615 9.39 22.74 -30.74
CA ASN A 615 10.26 21.98 -29.86
C ASN A 615 11.71 22.45 -29.98
N LEU A 616 12.31 22.85 -28.87
CA LEU A 616 13.67 23.33 -28.77
C LEU A 616 14.66 22.21 -28.38
N GLY A 617 14.25 21.24 -27.55
CA GLY A 617 15.15 20.22 -27.03
C GLY A 617 14.45 19.15 -26.18
N ARG A 618 15.17 18.09 -25.76
CA ARG A 618 14.59 16.92 -25.08
C ARG A 618 15.35 16.54 -23.82
N VAL A 619 14.74 16.80 -22.67
CA VAL A 619 15.25 16.54 -21.33
C VAL A 619 14.86 15.17 -20.81
N ILE A 620 15.79 14.36 -20.34
CA ILE A 620 15.41 13.08 -19.70
C ILE A 620 15.03 13.30 -18.23
N LEU A 621 13.73 13.14 -17.91
CA LEU A 621 13.20 13.11 -16.55
C LEU A 621 12.93 11.67 -16.11
N TYR A 622 13.07 11.42 -14.81
CA TYR A 622 12.84 10.10 -14.22
C TYR A 622 11.45 10.02 -13.61
N THR A 623 10.77 8.89 -13.81
CA THR A 623 9.48 8.59 -13.18
C THR A 623 9.55 7.28 -12.38
N PRO A 624 9.05 7.26 -11.13
CA PRO A 624 8.85 6.02 -10.40
C PRO A 624 7.69 5.21 -11.02
N VAL A 625 7.75 3.88 -10.89
CA VAL A 625 6.67 2.98 -11.33
C VAL A 625 5.95 2.46 -10.08
N GLY A 626 4.64 2.71 -9.99
CA GLY A 626 3.80 2.14 -8.95
C GLY A 626 3.41 0.70 -9.30
N GLY A 627 3.41 -0.19 -8.32
CA GLY A 627 2.93 -1.56 -8.47
C GLY A 627 1.40 -1.64 -8.37
N ASP A 628 0.78 -2.49 -9.19
CA ASP A 628 -0.68 -2.73 -9.16
C ASP A 628 -1.10 -3.58 -7.96
N ILE A 629 -2.05 -3.05 -7.18
CA ILE A 629 -2.60 -3.62 -5.93
C ILE A 629 -3.74 -4.63 -6.18
N THR A 630 -4.26 -4.72 -7.41
CA THR A 630 -5.55 -5.40 -7.71
C THR A 630 -5.53 -6.94 -7.83
N GLN A 631 -4.40 -7.60 -7.51
CA GLN A 631 -4.21 -9.05 -7.70
C GLN A 631 -3.89 -9.84 -6.40
N ALA A 632 -4.54 -9.54 -5.28
CA ALA A 632 -4.21 -10.20 -4.00
C ALA A 632 -4.42 -11.73 -3.99
N LEU A 633 -5.56 -12.25 -4.47
CA LEU A 633 -5.85 -13.70 -4.41
C LEU A 633 -4.92 -14.55 -5.28
N PRO A 634 -4.65 -14.21 -6.57
CA PRO A 634 -3.66 -14.94 -7.37
C PRO A 634 -2.25 -14.87 -6.77
N LYS A 635 -1.89 -13.75 -6.12
CA LYS A 635 -0.64 -13.64 -5.36
C LYS A 635 -0.62 -14.61 -4.18
N ILE A 636 -1.68 -14.66 -3.36
CA ILE A 636 -1.80 -15.61 -2.23
C ILE A 636 -1.69 -17.07 -2.72
N GLU A 637 -2.40 -17.43 -3.78
CA GLU A 637 -2.32 -18.76 -4.38
C GLU A 637 -0.89 -19.06 -4.85
N SER A 638 -0.20 -18.09 -5.44
CA SER A 638 1.17 -18.27 -5.90
C SER A 638 2.18 -18.46 -4.76
N PHE A 639 1.91 -17.91 -3.57
CA PHE A 639 2.67 -18.20 -2.35
C PHE A 639 2.42 -19.63 -1.88
N PHE A 640 1.16 -20.06 -1.74
CA PHE A 640 0.82 -21.43 -1.32
C PHE A 640 1.29 -22.50 -2.31
N GLU A 641 1.36 -22.16 -3.60
CA GLU A 641 1.83 -23.08 -4.63
C GLU A 641 3.36 -23.11 -4.77
N ALA A 642 4.06 -22.22 -4.06
CA ALA A 642 5.49 -22.06 -4.11
C ALA A 642 6.08 -22.10 -5.53
N ARG A 643 5.47 -21.35 -6.45
CA ARG A 643 5.86 -21.32 -7.87
C ARG A 643 7.33 -20.89 -8.02
N SER A 644 8.03 -21.44 -9.00
CA SER A 644 9.49 -21.27 -9.18
C SER A 644 9.96 -19.82 -9.36
N TYR A 645 9.11 -18.93 -9.89
CA TYR A 645 9.44 -17.52 -10.09
C TYR A 645 9.39 -16.67 -8.81
N GLN A 646 8.95 -17.24 -7.69
CA GLN A 646 8.84 -16.49 -6.44
C GLN A 646 10.20 -16.07 -5.90
N PRO A 647 10.30 -14.85 -5.32
CA PRO A 647 11.57 -14.30 -4.86
C PRO A 647 12.12 -15.08 -3.65
N PHE A 648 11.25 -15.71 -2.86
CA PHE A 648 11.67 -16.41 -1.66
C PHE A 648 12.49 -17.67 -1.93
N HIS A 649 12.40 -18.29 -3.12
CA HIS A 649 13.29 -19.40 -3.50
C HIS A 649 14.75 -18.92 -3.58
N ARG A 650 14.98 -17.74 -4.18
CA ARG A 650 16.31 -17.13 -4.22
C ARG A 650 16.78 -16.75 -2.82
N ALA A 651 15.90 -16.17 -2.01
CA ALA A 651 16.21 -15.79 -0.64
C ALA A 651 16.59 -17.00 0.22
N LEU A 652 15.92 -18.14 0.02
CA LEU A 652 16.22 -19.40 0.70
C LEU A 652 17.61 -19.93 0.31
N CYS A 653 17.94 -19.97 -0.98
CA CYS A 653 19.26 -20.40 -1.43
C CYS A 653 20.39 -19.47 -0.95
N GLN A 654 20.14 -18.16 -0.95
CA GLN A 654 21.09 -17.16 -0.43
C GLN A 654 21.25 -17.25 1.09
N GLY A 655 20.15 -17.41 1.84
CA GLY A 655 20.17 -17.62 3.29
C GLY A 655 20.91 -18.90 3.67
N PHE A 656 20.72 -19.97 2.90
CA PHE A 656 21.44 -21.22 3.11
C PHE A 656 22.95 -21.08 2.83
N SER A 657 23.33 -20.49 1.69
CA SER A 657 24.76 -20.33 1.33
C SER A 657 25.50 -19.39 2.29
N THR A 658 24.84 -18.33 2.75
CA THR A 658 25.41 -17.42 3.76
C THR A 658 25.67 -18.12 5.09
N LEU A 659 24.74 -18.95 5.57
CA LEU A 659 24.93 -19.74 6.80
C LEU A 659 26.05 -20.78 6.66
N LEU A 660 26.20 -21.39 5.49
CA LEU A 660 27.33 -22.29 5.22
C LEU A 660 28.68 -21.55 5.22
N ASN A 661 28.73 -20.36 4.61
CA ASN A 661 29.94 -19.54 4.60
C ASN A 661 30.34 -19.06 6.00
N LEU A 662 29.39 -18.94 6.93
CA LEU A 662 29.63 -18.61 8.33
C LEU A 662 30.12 -19.82 9.17
N GLY A 663 30.23 -21.02 8.57
CA GLY A 663 30.76 -22.22 9.22
C GLY A 663 29.74 -23.01 10.04
N PHE A 664 28.43 -22.74 9.90
CA PHE A 664 27.40 -23.54 10.55
C PHE A 664 27.26 -24.92 9.88
N SER A 665 26.75 -25.91 10.65
CA SER A 665 26.45 -27.23 10.09
C SER A 665 25.39 -27.14 8.99
N ARG A 666 25.49 -27.98 7.96
CA ARG A 666 24.51 -28.03 6.86
C ARG A 666 23.09 -28.22 7.38
N HIS A 667 22.91 -29.07 8.39
CA HIS A 667 21.64 -29.29 9.06
C HIS A 667 21.08 -27.99 9.64
N PHE A 668 21.85 -27.31 10.50
CA PHE A 668 21.42 -26.07 11.14
C PHE A 668 21.14 -24.96 10.12
N ALA A 669 22.01 -24.83 9.11
CA ALA A 669 21.87 -23.85 8.04
C ALA A 669 20.56 -24.05 7.26
N ALA A 670 20.25 -25.30 6.91
CA ALA A 670 19.07 -25.60 6.12
C ALA A 670 17.76 -25.44 6.93
N VAL A 671 17.72 -25.93 8.18
CA VAL A 671 16.57 -25.73 9.08
C VAL A 671 16.32 -24.23 9.32
N SER A 672 17.37 -23.47 9.60
CA SER A 672 17.26 -22.03 9.90
C SER A 672 16.81 -21.23 8.67
N ALA A 673 17.38 -21.51 7.50
CA ALA A 673 16.99 -20.86 6.24
C ALA A 673 15.53 -21.17 5.88
N LEU A 674 15.11 -22.43 6.04
CA LEU A 674 13.73 -22.86 5.78
C LEU A 674 12.74 -22.16 6.72
N ARG A 675 13.04 -22.10 8.02
CA ARG A 675 12.18 -21.41 9.01
C ARG A 675 12.08 -19.92 8.77
N ALA A 676 13.20 -19.26 8.45
CA ALA A 676 13.19 -17.85 8.09
C ALA A 676 12.30 -17.59 6.86
N THR A 677 12.37 -18.47 5.87
CA THR A 677 11.54 -18.39 4.66
C THR A 677 10.06 -18.65 4.96
N GLN A 678 9.74 -19.61 5.82
CA GLN A 678 8.37 -19.88 6.27
C GLN A 678 7.76 -18.69 7.04
N GLN A 679 8.54 -18.03 7.91
CA GLN A 679 8.11 -16.82 8.60
C GLN A 679 7.86 -15.67 7.62
N TYR A 680 8.72 -15.51 6.59
CA TYR A 680 8.51 -14.54 5.53
C TYR A 680 7.23 -14.80 4.73
N ILE A 681 6.94 -16.06 4.38
CA ILE A 681 5.70 -16.43 3.67
C ILE A 681 4.47 -16.12 4.53
N ARG A 682 4.52 -16.45 5.83
CA ARG A 682 3.45 -16.14 6.78
C ARG A 682 3.15 -14.65 6.80
N GLU A 683 4.17 -13.80 6.98
CA GLU A 683 3.99 -12.35 7.03
C GLU A 683 3.49 -11.78 5.71
N SER A 684 3.99 -12.26 4.58
CA SER A 684 3.57 -11.81 3.25
C SER A 684 2.10 -12.12 3.00
N ILE A 685 1.64 -13.34 3.32
CA ILE A 685 0.23 -13.73 3.18
C ILE A 685 -0.64 -12.90 4.13
N GLN A 686 -0.20 -12.70 5.38
CA GLN A 686 -0.93 -11.91 6.36
C GLN A 686 -1.10 -10.44 5.92
N ARG A 687 -0.05 -9.84 5.33
CA ARG A 687 -0.12 -8.48 4.74
C ARG A 687 -1.13 -8.44 3.61
N LEU A 688 -1.10 -9.40 2.68
CA LEU A 688 -2.05 -9.46 1.56
C LEU A 688 -3.50 -9.58 2.01
N TYR A 689 -3.80 -10.38 3.04
CA TYR A 689 -5.16 -10.43 3.60
C TYR A 689 -5.54 -9.12 4.29
N PHE A 690 -4.62 -8.52 5.04
CA PHE A 690 -4.85 -7.26 5.76
C PHE A 690 -5.08 -6.07 4.81
N GLU A 691 -4.34 -5.99 3.70
CA GLU A 691 -4.55 -5.00 2.63
C GLU A 691 -5.96 -5.06 2.04
N GLN A 692 -6.57 -6.25 2.06
CA GLN A 692 -7.95 -6.46 1.62
C GLN A 692 -8.99 -6.28 2.76
N GLY A 693 -8.55 -5.86 3.95
CA GLY A 693 -9.40 -5.63 5.12
C GLY A 693 -9.93 -6.92 5.76
N VAL A 694 -9.24 -8.04 5.57
CA VAL A 694 -9.56 -9.32 6.21
C VAL A 694 -8.46 -9.66 7.21
N GLU A 695 -8.86 -9.91 8.44
CA GLU A 695 -7.95 -10.31 9.51
C GLU A 695 -8.09 -11.82 9.75
N ILE A 696 -7.01 -12.55 9.51
CA ILE A 696 -6.90 -13.99 9.78
C ILE A 696 -5.90 -14.18 10.92
N ASN A 697 -6.10 -15.18 11.77
CA ASN A 697 -5.09 -15.51 12.77
C ASN A 697 -3.90 -16.23 12.11
N ASP A 698 -2.68 -15.79 12.45
CA ASP A 698 -1.43 -16.35 11.93
C ASP A 698 -1.36 -17.88 12.10
N ARG A 699 -1.99 -18.46 13.13
CA ARG A 699 -2.02 -19.92 13.37
C ARG A 699 -2.50 -20.70 12.16
N HIS A 700 -3.58 -20.26 11.53
CA HIS A 700 -4.16 -20.98 10.40
C HIS A 700 -3.21 -20.97 9.19
N ILE A 701 -2.50 -19.86 8.98
CA ILE A 701 -1.51 -19.73 7.90
C ILE A 701 -0.27 -20.59 8.21
N GLU A 702 0.18 -20.58 9.46
CA GLU A 702 1.30 -21.41 9.95
C GLU A 702 1.02 -22.91 9.81
N LEU A 703 -0.23 -23.34 9.94
CA LEU A 703 -0.62 -24.75 9.70
C LEU A 703 -0.35 -25.16 8.26
N VAL A 704 -0.74 -24.31 7.29
CA VAL A 704 -0.48 -24.59 5.87
C VAL A 704 1.02 -24.57 5.58
N ILE A 705 1.73 -23.53 6.05
CA ILE A 705 3.16 -23.36 5.79
C ILE A 705 4.00 -24.46 6.45
N GLY A 706 3.57 -24.96 7.59
CA GLY A 706 4.18 -26.11 8.26
C GLY A 706 4.18 -27.37 7.39
N GLN A 707 3.21 -27.53 6.48
CA GLN A 707 3.14 -28.65 5.53
C GLN A 707 3.95 -28.40 4.24
N MET A 708 4.35 -27.15 3.96
CA MET A 708 5.00 -26.77 2.69
C MET A 708 6.53 -26.88 2.70
N GLY A 709 7.15 -27.09 3.87
CA GLY A 709 8.60 -27.23 3.98
C GLY A 709 9.01 -28.68 3.82
N LEU A 710 10.04 -28.96 3.01
CA LEU A 710 10.71 -30.24 3.12
C LEU A 710 12.22 -30.19 2.88
N MET A 711 12.93 -30.93 3.73
CA MET A 711 14.34 -31.20 3.61
C MET A 711 14.55 -32.64 3.15
N LEU A 712 15.52 -32.83 2.26
CA LEU A 712 15.91 -34.16 1.80
C LEU A 712 17.40 -34.26 1.48
N VAL A 713 17.85 -35.52 1.36
CA VAL A 713 18.90 -36.19 2.14
C VAL A 713 19.60 -37.29 1.29
N SER A 714 20.83 -37.65 1.68
CA SER A 714 21.70 -38.79 1.30
C SER A 714 22.57 -38.68 0.04
N LYS A 715 23.82 -39.17 0.14
CA LYS A 715 24.87 -39.17 -0.90
C LYS A 715 24.74 -40.32 -1.92
N ASP A 716 23.96 -41.35 -1.63
CA ASP A 716 23.95 -42.60 -2.40
C ASP A 716 22.59 -42.82 -3.08
N ASP A 717 22.40 -42.25 -4.28
CA ASP A 717 21.61 -42.81 -5.39
C ASP A 717 21.52 -41.79 -6.55
N ILE A 718 22.47 -41.89 -7.49
CA ILE A 718 22.58 -41.03 -8.69
C ILE A 718 21.56 -41.41 -9.79
N TYR A 719 20.72 -42.43 -9.59
CA TYR A 719 19.78 -42.91 -10.60
C TYR A 719 18.39 -43.19 -10.05
N PHE A 720 17.63 -42.17 -9.65
CA PHE A 720 16.19 -42.08 -9.92
C PHE A 720 15.67 -40.70 -9.51
N ASP A 721 15.24 -39.92 -10.50
CA ASP A 721 14.68 -38.57 -10.37
C ASP A 721 13.31 -38.54 -9.65
N GLN A 722 12.94 -39.56 -8.87
CA GLN A 722 11.57 -39.75 -8.34
C GLN A 722 11.41 -40.33 -6.92
N SER A 723 12.48 -40.77 -6.25
CA SER A 723 12.39 -41.22 -4.84
C SER A 723 13.15 -40.27 -3.92
N LEU A 724 12.69 -39.02 -3.88
CA LEU A 724 12.87 -38.13 -2.75
C LEU A 724 12.35 -38.88 -1.50
N SER A 725 13.21 -39.56 -0.75
CA SER A 725 12.90 -40.22 0.53
C SER A 725 12.68 -39.20 1.64
N TYR A 726 11.43 -38.83 1.87
CA TYR A 726 11.01 -37.87 2.90
C TYR A 726 11.49 -38.36 4.27
N ILE A 727 12.61 -37.83 4.74
CA ILE A 727 13.08 -38.10 6.08
C ILE A 727 12.67 -36.89 6.89
N SER A 728 11.72 -37.12 7.78
CA SER A 728 11.35 -36.12 8.78
C SER A 728 12.58 -35.76 9.63
N VAL A 729 12.67 -34.53 10.15
CA VAL A 729 13.85 -34.11 10.96
C VAL A 729 14.12 -35.09 12.11
N PHE A 730 13.06 -35.73 12.60
CA PHE A 730 13.18 -36.79 13.61
C PHE A 730 13.75 -38.09 13.06
N GLU A 731 13.31 -38.56 11.89
CA GLU A 731 13.89 -39.72 11.23
C GLU A 731 15.36 -39.48 10.81
N SER A 732 15.75 -38.25 10.46
CA SER A 732 17.16 -37.94 10.13
C SER A 732 18.03 -38.01 11.37
N LEU A 733 17.54 -37.50 12.51
CA LEU A 733 18.21 -37.63 13.80
C LEU A 733 18.34 -39.09 14.23
N ILE A 734 17.29 -39.90 14.05
CA ILE A 734 17.35 -41.34 14.33
C ILE A 734 18.37 -42.02 13.41
N LEU A 735 18.34 -41.76 12.10
CA LEU A 735 19.27 -42.36 11.15
C LEU A 735 20.72 -41.94 11.40
N GLU A 736 20.98 -40.69 11.79
CA GLU A 736 22.32 -40.25 12.22
C GLU A 736 22.78 -41.01 13.47
N THR A 737 21.89 -41.20 14.46
CA THR A 737 22.24 -41.94 15.68
C THR A 737 22.42 -43.45 15.44
N VAL A 738 21.70 -44.04 14.49
CA VAL A 738 21.66 -45.49 14.27
C VAL A 738 22.68 -45.94 13.22
N ASN A 739 22.83 -45.20 12.11
CA ASN A 739 23.64 -45.63 10.95
C ASN A 739 24.98 -44.90 10.79
N SER A 740 25.28 -43.86 11.57
CA SER A 740 26.53 -43.09 11.48
C SER A 740 26.85 -42.55 10.06
N THR A 741 25.84 -42.40 9.19
CA THR A 741 26.00 -41.90 7.81
C THR A 741 25.79 -40.38 7.76
N GLU A 742 26.71 -39.66 7.11
CA GLU A 742 26.56 -38.22 6.90
C GLU A 742 25.44 -37.91 5.90
N LEU A 743 24.32 -37.41 6.39
CA LEU A 743 23.22 -36.93 5.56
C LEU A 743 23.54 -35.51 5.03
N VAL A 744 23.40 -35.31 3.71
CA VAL A 744 23.52 -33.96 3.11
C VAL A 744 22.14 -33.31 3.11
N TYR A 745 22.03 -32.15 3.75
CA TYR A 745 20.79 -31.41 3.86
C TYR A 745 20.69 -30.31 2.79
N GLU A 746 19.61 -30.32 2.00
CA GLU A 746 19.23 -29.20 1.14
C GLU A 746 17.79 -28.73 1.45
N PRO A 747 17.59 -27.43 1.73
CA PRO A 747 16.27 -26.90 2.02
C PRO A 747 15.45 -26.72 0.72
N ILE A 748 14.24 -27.28 0.66
CA ILE A 748 13.30 -27.08 -0.45
C ILE A 748 11.91 -26.70 0.10
N ILE A 749 11.23 -25.80 -0.61
CA ILE A 749 9.81 -25.47 -0.33
C ILE A 749 8.96 -25.99 -1.49
N ILE A 750 7.88 -26.69 -1.15
CA ILE A 750 6.99 -27.36 -2.08
C ILE A 750 5.60 -26.75 -1.98
N GLY A 751 4.92 -26.60 -3.12
CA GLY A 751 3.55 -26.12 -3.18
C GLY A 751 2.53 -27.13 -2.65
N ILE A 752 1.39 -26.62 -2.18
CA ILE A 752 0.33 -27.45 -1.57
C ILE A 752 -0.23 -28.54 -2.51
N THR A 753 -0.21 -28.40 -3.85
CA THR A 753 -0.58 -29.51 -4.78
C THR A 753 0.31 -30.73 -4.60
N LYS A 754 1.62 -30.49 -4.68
CA LYS A 754 2.65 -31.53 -4.61
C LYS A 754 2.68 -32.17 -3.22
N VAL A 755 2.42 -31.39 -2.17
CA VAL A 755 2.24 -31.91 -0.81
C VAL A 755 1.02 -32.85 -0.75
N GLY A 756 -0.13 -32.42 -1.30
CA GLY A 756 -1.35 -33.23 -1.31
C GLY A 756 -1.22 -34.57 -2.05
N LEU A 757 -0.47 -34.62 -3.16
CA LEU A 757 -0.22 -35.85 -3.93
C LEU A 757 0.76 -36.83 -3.26
N ARG A 758 1.52 -36.36 -2.27
CA ARG A 758 2.61 -37.11 -1.62
C ARG A 758 2.24 -37.59 -0.21
N LYS A 759 0.97 -37.51 0.16
CA LYS A 759 0.47 -37.93 1.47
C LYS A 759 0.66 -39.43 1.71
N SER A 760 0.76 -39.79 2.98
CA SER A 760 0.74 -41.18 3.42
C SER A 760 -0.64 -41.79 3.14
N GLY A 761 -0.71 -42.76 2.23
CA GLY A 761 -1.96 -43.41 1.83
C GLY A 761 -2.36 -43.09 0.39
N PHE A 762 -2.64 -44.14 -0.39
CA PHE A 762 -3.02 -43.98 -1.79
C PHE A 762 -4.50 -43.60 -1.93
N LEU A 763 -5.37 -43.91 -0.96
CA LEU A 763 -6.80 -43.57 -1.02
C LEU A 763 -7.03 -42.06 -0.89
N ALA A 764 -6.41 -41.40 0.08
CA ALA A 764 -6.46 -39.95 0.20
C ALA A 764 -5.85 -39.26 -1.03
N SER A 765 -4.68 -39.73 -1.48
CA SER A 765 -4.00 -39.15 -2.64
C SER A 765 -4.81 -39.32 -3.93
N ALA A 766 -5.42 -40.48 -4.17
CA ALA A 766 -6.25 -40.73 -5.35
C ALA A 766 -7.51 -39.86 -5.35
N SER A 767 -8.10 -39.60 -4.18
CA SER A 767 -9.27 -38.71 -4.06
C SER A 767 -8.95 -37.22 -4.25
N PHE A 768 -7.67 -36.85 -4.30
CA PHE A 768 -7.23 -35.47 -4.53
C PHE A 768 -7.23 -35.14 -6.03
N GLN A 769 -6.21 -35.62 -6.76
CA GLN A 769 -5.96 -35.41 -8.19
C GLN A 769 -5.13 -36.57 -8.77
N GLU A 770 -5.04 -36.65 -10.10
CA GLU A 770 -4.21 -37.65 -10.81
C GLU A 770 -4.50 -39.12 -10.39
N THR A 771 -5.77 -39.48 -10.20
CA THR A 771 -6.24 -40.80 -9.73
C THR A 771 -5.51 -41.97 -10.38
N VAL A 772 -5.44 -41.98 -11.71
CA VAL A 772 -4.82 -43.06 -12.49
C VAL A 772 -3.35 -43.20 -12.12
N ARG A 773 -2.59 -42.10 -12.04
CA ARG A 773 -1.17 -42.11 -11.73
C ARG A 773 -0.90 -42.57 -10.29
N VAL A 774 -1.73 -42.13 -9.35
CA VAL A 774 -1.60 -42.53 -7.94
C VAL A 774 -1.86 -44.01 -7.78
N LEU A 775 -2.95 -44.53 -8.38
CA LEU A 775 -3.32 -45.94 -8.28
C LEU A 775 -2.34 -46.86 -9.02
N THR A 776 -1.83 -46.45 -10.18
CA THR A 776 -0.81 -47.24 -10.91
C THR A 776 0.47 -47.33 -10.10
N ARG A 777 0.94 -46.21 -9.53
CA ARG A 777 2.10 -46.20 -8.64
C ARG A 777 1.89 -47.09 -7.41
N ALA A 778 0.75 -46.96 -6.74
CA ALA A 778 0.42 -47.77 -5.57
C ALA A 778 0.35 -49.26 -5.91
N GLY A 779 -0.17 -49.61 -7.10
CA GLY A 779 -0.20 -50.98 -7.61
C GLY A 779 1.20 -51.53 -7.91
N LEU A 780 2.08 -50.74 -8.53
CA LEU A 780 3.47 -51.12 -8.82
C LEU A 780 4.28 -51.31 -7.54
N GLU A 781 4.09 -50.44 -6.55
CA GLU A 781 4.78 -50.47 -5.25
C GLU A 781 4.14 -51.43 -4.23
N ASN A 782 3.01 -52.07 -4.58
CA ASN A 782 2.18 -52.91 -3.70
C ASN A 782 1.90 -52.21 -2.34
N GLN A 783 1.56 -50.93 -2.39
CA GLN A 783 1.32 -50.12 -1.19
C GLN A 783 0.10 -50.62 -0.41
N LYS A 784 0.22 -50.66 0.92
CA LYS A 784 -0.90 -50.94 1.85
C LYS A 784 -1.30 -49.66 2.57
N ASP A 785 -2.57 -49.29 2.47
CA ASP A 785 -3.12 -48.14 3.18
C ASP A 785 -3.58 -48.53 4.59
N ARG A 786 -3.18 -47.74 5.59
CA ARG A 786 -3.52 -47.96 7.00
C ARG A 786 -4.84 -47.30 7.41
N VAL A 787 -5.44 -46.47 6.56
CA VAL A 787 -6.76 -45.84 6.80
C VAL A 787 -6.77 -45.06 8.12
N ASN A 788 -5.72 -44.27 8.37
CA ASN A 788 -5.62 -43.45 9.58
C ASN A 788 -6.19 -42.04 9.39
N GLY A 789 -6.35 -41.60 8.15
CA GLY A 789 -6.87 -40.28 7.82
C GLY A 789 -8.40 -40.22 7.80
N LEU A 790 -8.90 -38.99 7.72
CA LEU A 790 -10.33 -38.71 7.74
C LEU A 790 -11.01 -39.14 6.44
N LYS A 791 -10.36 -38.91 5.30
CA LYS A 791 -10.97 -39.11 3.98
C LYS A 791 -11.12 -40.59 3.65
N GLU A 792 -10.13 -41.41 4.00
CA GLU A 792 -10.17 -42.85 3.86
C GLU A 792 -11.26 -43.46 4.74
N SER A 793 -11.42 -42.95 5.97
CA SER A 793 -12.49 -43.35 6.88
C SER A 793 -13.88 -43.04 6.29
N ILE A 794 -14.04 -41.86 5.67
CA ILE A 794 -15.30 -41.48 4.96
C ILE A 794 -15.56 -42.40 3.78
N ILE A 795 -14.55 -42.65 2.93
CA ILE A 795 -14.68 -43.52 1.74
C ILE A 795 -15.12 -44.93 2.15
N LEU A 796 -14.62 -45.45 3.28
CA LEU A 796 -14.95 -46.77 3.79
C LEU A 796 -16.18 -46.80 4.73
N GLY A 797 -16.80 -45.66 5.02
CA GLY A 797 -17.95 -45.58 5.92
C GLY A 797 -17.63 -45.88 7.40
N ARG A 798 -16.41 -45.60 7.86
CA ARG A 798 -15.96 -45.79 9.25
C ARG A 798 -16.13 -44.51 10.08
N PRO A 799 -16.28 -44.61 11.42
CA PRO A 799 -16.29 -43.43 12.27
C PRO A 799 -14.97 -42.67 12.16
N LEU A 800 -15.06 -41.34 12.10
CA LEU A 800 -13.90 -40.45 12.00
C LEU A 800 -13.04 -40.53 13.27
N SER A 801 -11.73 -40.52 13.13
CA SER A 801 -10.75 -40.47 14.23
C SER A 801 -10.58 -39.07 14.85
N VAL A 802 -11.65 -38.26 14.89
CA VAL A 802 -11.65 -36.86 15.37
C VAL A 802 -12.82 -36.64 16.32
N GLY A 803 -12.65 -35.73 17.27
CA GLY A 803 -13.67 -35.33 18.23
C GLY A 803 -14.22 -36.52 19.02
N THR A 804 -15.52 -36.81 18.88
CA THR A 804 -16.17 -37.93 19.57
C THR A 804 -15.58 -39.29 19.20
N GLY A 805 -15.18 -39.47 17.93
CA GLY A 805 -14.56 -40.72 17.50
C GLY A 805 -13.11 -40.87 17.98
N TRP A 806 -12.41 -39.76 18.23
CA TRP A 806 -11.13 -39.78 18.94
C TRP A 806 -11.30 -40.24 20.39
N CYS A 807 -12.31 -39.72 21.09
CA CYS A 807 -12.62 -40.12 22.47
C CYS A 807 -12.91 -41.63 22.59
N ALA A 808 -13.65 -42.19 21.63
CA ALA A 808 -13.97 -43.61 21.58
C ALA A 808 -12.75 -44.51 21.29
N GLN A 809 -11.79 -44.04 20.49
CA GLN A 809 -10.58 -44.80 20.16
C GLN A 809 -9.48 -44.72 21.22
N SER A 810 -9.42 -43.60 21.95
CA SER A 810 -8.35 -43.31 22.90
C SER A 810 -8.60 -43.87 24.31
N ASN A 811 -9.72 -44.54 24.55
CA ASN A 811 -10.14 -44.97 25.90
C ASN A 811 -10.12 -43.81 26.91
N TYR A 812 -10.27 -42.55 26.47
CA TYR A 812 -10.11 -41.37 27.33
C TYR A 812 -11.22 -41.23 28.38
N LEU A 813 -12.32 -41.94 28.19
CA LEU A 813 -13.50 -41.98 29.07
C LEU A 813 -13.53 -43.21 30.00
N SER A 814 -12.56 -44.13 29.87
CA SER A 814 -12.38 -45.31 30.75
C SER A 814 -11.13 -45.13 31.59
#